data_AF-A0A3Q0FMJ7-F1
#
_entry.id   AF-A0A3Q0FMJ7-F1
#
_cell.length_a   1.000
_cell.length_b   1.000
_cell.length_c   1.000
_cell.angle_alpha   90.00
_cell.angle_beta   90.00
_cell.angle_gamma   90.00
#
_symmetry.space_group_name_H-M   'P 1'
#
loop_
_entity.id
_entity.type
_entity.pdbx_description
1 polymer ?
#
loop_
_entity_poly.entity_id
_entity_poly.type
_entity_poly.pdbx_seq_one_letter_code
_entity_poly.pdbx_strand_id
1 'polypeptide(L)'
;MDPAVAVAAEEEEGAEKPPVIYTMENKPIVTCAGDQNLFTSVYPMLSQQLPRDPMEWRRSYGRAPKMIHLESNFVQFKEELLPKEGNKALLTFPFLHIYWTECCDTEVYKATVKDDITKWQNVLKAHSSVDWLIVVVESDAKKKNKTNILPRTSIVDKIRNDFCNKQSDRCVVLSDPLKDSSRSQESWNAFLTKLRTLLLMSFTKNLGKFEDDMRTLREKRTEPGWSFCEYFMVQEELAFVFEMLQQFEDALVQYDELDALFSQYVVNFGAGDGANWLTFFCQPVRSWNGLILRKPIDMEKRELIQNQEATLLDLRSYLFSRQCTLLIFLQRPWEVSQRALELLHNCVQELKLLEVSVPPGALDCWVFLSCLEVLQRIEGCCDRAQIDANVSHTVGLWSYATEKLKSLGYLCGLVSEKGPNSEDLNRTVDLLAGLGAERPETANTAQSPYKKLKEALSSVETFEKHYLDLSHATIEMYTNIGRIRSAKLVGKDLAEFYMRKKGPQKAEVYLQGALKTYLAEGWALLITHTRKQLAECQKHLGQIENYLQTSSLLAADNHLTEDERTHFCQEILNFANQQTEGQGEKVILSMHSFAQLKTLHFDPPNAVVHVGGTLSVELTLLSQMPIPVQVDQIAINVHFSIEKNSYRKTAEWLTKHKTSNGIISFSNEVVGFPLSRNNLPALELYEMYERSPSDNSLNTTGIICKNVHMLLRRQESSSSLEMSSGVTLEDGAHMLKCSNLILEPGINRITFRTQAKEPGTYTLRQLCMSVGKVQFVLPHIYPIVQYDVYSQEPQLKVEPLTDSLLAGIPQKVKFTVTTGHYTMKNGDTLQLSNADAMPVLYHPESKAVIYSNTRERVSQSTLTIQSSEKITSIALPMAPAYHVIEFELEVMYLPSAPVVAMERENLINKDLHRKSKEKQKADNCMATVDQKVTIDCPWSVYSTIIALTFSIPFNAKHSLLSAGKRKYVQVCVQNMSELCFELSENNLKNSGNYTDLQLVPLNSESQQLIYSKQSVFFVWELKWMKELPPSLQCQFLFSFCPVTSEEQSFSLKPFIYEFQVENFFLLTTAVTGQSVGKVLG
;
A
#
# COMPACT_ATOMS: atom_id res chain seq x y z
N MET A 1 -4.61 -49.23 -73.67
CA MET A 1 -3.79 -48.02 -73.78
C MET A 1 -4.75 -46.86 -73.81
N ASP A 2 -4.89 -46.17 -72.69
CA ASP A 2 -5.64 -44.92 -72.55
C ASP A 2 -4.86 -44.03 -71.56
N PRO A 3 -4.42 -42.83 -71.95
CA PRO A 3 -3.44 -42.04 -71.20
C PRO A 3 -4.14 -41.04 -70.25
N ALA A 4 -4.94 -41.56 -69.32
CA ALA A 4 -5.63 -40.74 -68.32
C ALA A 4 -5.36 -41.17 -66.86
N VAL A 5 -4.43 -42.10 -66.62
CA VAL A 5 -4.08 -42.61 -65.28
C VAL A 5 -2.70 -42.14 -64.80
N ALA A 6 -1.96 -41.37 -65.61
CA ALA A 6 -0.57 -40.98 -65.32
C ALA A 6 -0.38 -39.55 -64.76
N VAL A 7 -1.45 -38.83 -64.38
CA VAL A 7 -1.34 -37.44 -63.87
C VAL A 7 -1.97 -37.28 -62.48
N ALA A 8 -2.19 -38.37 -61.75
CA ALA A 8 -2.68 -38.33 -60.35
C ALA A 8 -1.70 -38.99 -59.35
N ALA A 9 -0.42 -39.10 -59.71
CA ALA A 9 0.59 -39.81 -58.91
C ALA A 9 1.82 -38.96 -58.50
N GLU A 10 1.82 -37.63 -58.72
CA GLU A 10 2.98 -36.77 -58.38
C GLU A 10 2.65 -35.54 -57.51
N GLU A 11 1.46 -35.44 -56.91
CA GLU A 11 1.11 -34.33 -55.98
C GLU A 11 0.66 -34.79 -54.57
N GLU A 12 1.24 -35.90 -54.06
CA GLU A 12 1.08 -36.30 -52.64
C GLU A 12 2.41 -36.51 -51.89
N GLU A 13 3.51 -35.91 -52.36
CA GLU A 13 4.74 -35.75 -51.55
C GLU A 13 4.71 -34.39 -50.82
N GLY A 14 3.96 -34.31 -49.73
CA GLY A 14 3.91 -33.10 -48.91
C GLY A 14 3.00 -33.15 -47.69
N ALA A 15 2.21 -34.20 -47.50
CA ALA A 15 1.49 -34.42 -46.26
C ALA A 15 2.43 -35.08 -45.25
N GLU A 16 2.79 -34.36 -44.18
CA GLU A 16 3.42 -34.93 -42.99
C GLU A 16 2.59 -36.15 -42.55
N LYS A 17 3.16 -37.34 -42.74
CA LYS A 17 2.62 -38.54 -42.10
C LYS A 17 2.64 -38.29 -40.60
N PRO A 18 1.54 -38.51 -39.86
CA PRO A 18 1.56 -38.43 -38.40
C PRO A 18 2.69 -39.33 -37.90
N PRO A 19 3.42 -38.93 -36.86
CA PRO A 19 4.59 -39.66 -36.39
C PRO A 19 4.17 -41.11 -36.14
N VAL A 20 4.75 -42.02 -36.91
CA VAL A 20 4.56 -43.46 -36.70
C VAL A 20 5.13 -43.75 -35.31
N ILE A 21 4.25 -43.91 -34.34
CA ILE A 21 4.61 -44.37 -33.02
C ILE A 21 5.04 -45.82 -33.22
N TYR A 22 6.35 -46.05 -33.30
CA TYR A 22 6.94 -47.39 -33.20
C TYR A 22 6.70 -47.89 -31.78
N THR A 23 5.46 -48.29 -31.48
CA THR A 23 5.24 -49.26 -30.42
C THR A 23 5.95 -50.52 -30.92
N MET A 24 6.87 -51.09 -30.13
CA MET A 24 7.01 -52.54 -30.24
C MET A 24 5.58 -53.06 -30.11
N GLU A 25 5.11 -53.86 -31.07
CA GLU A 25 3.83 -54.55 -30.95
C GLU A 25 4.00 -55.55 -29.79
N ASN A 26 4.00 -55.05 -28.55
CA ASN A 26 4.06 -55.81 -27.31
C ASN A 26 2.68 -56.45 -27.13
N LYS A 27 2.28 -57.29 -28.08
CA LYS A 27 1.08 -58.11 -28.05
C LYS A 27 1.50 -59.46 -27.48
N PRO A 28 0.69 -60.08 -26.61
CA PRO A 28 1.01 -61.39 -26.09
C PRO A 28 1.08 -62.42 -27.20
N ILE A 29 2.04 -63.33 -27.07
CA ILE A 29 2.21 -64.38 -28.07
C ILE A 29 1.19 -65.48 -27.81
N VAL A 30 0.47 -65.88 -28.86
CA VAL A 30 -0.43 -67.04 -28.87
C VAL A 30 0.05 -67.96 -29.96
N THR A 31 0.40 -69.21 -29.62
CA THR A 31 0.88 -70.14 -30.64
C THR A 31 -0.27 -70.92 -31.27
N CYS A 32 -0.27 -71.06 -32.59
CA CYS A 32 -1.21 -71.88 -33.33
C CYS A 32 -0.53 -73.17 -33.84
N ALA A 33 -1.11 -74.33 -33.53
CA ALA A 33 -0.71 -75.65 -33.99
C ALA A 33 -1.86 -76.32 -34.76
N GLY A 34 -1.59 -77.42 -35.47
CA GLY A 34 -2.59 -78.17 -36.24
C GLY A 34 -2.70 -77.69 -37.69
N ASP A 35 -3.93 -77.49 -38.18
CA ASP A 35 -4.20 -77.09 -39.56
C ASP A 35 -3.89 -75.60 -39.79
N GLN A 36 -2.76 -75.34 -40.44
CA GLN A 36 -2.28 -73.98 -40.71
C GLN A 36 -3.12 -73.24 -41.76
N ASN A 37 -3.65 -73.96 -42.75
CA ASN A 37 -4.47 -73.35 -43.80
C ASN A 37 -5.80 -72.88 -43.22
N LEU A 38 -6.38 -73.70 -42.33
CA LEU A 38 -7.58 -73.34 -41.59
C LEU A 38 -7.36 -72.09 -40.74
N PHE A 39 -6.28 -72.04 -39.94
CA PHE A 39 -5.98 -70.87 -39.12
C PHE A 39 -5.76 -69.61 -39.96
N THR A 40 -4.99 -69.71 -41.05
CA THR A 40 -4.70 -68.58 -41.94
C THR A 40 -5.99 -67.99 -42.54
N SER A 41 -6.98 -68.83 -42.82
CA SER A 41 -8.28 -68.37 -43.35
C SER A 41 -9.10 -67.54 -42.35
N VAL A 42 -8.99 -67.82 -41.04
CA VAL A 42 -9.75 -67.12 -39.98
C VAL A 42 -8.97 -66.00 -39.29
N TYR A 43 -7.64 -65.94 -39.47
CA TYR A 43 -6.76 -64.96 -38.84
C TYR A 43 -7.18 -63.49 -39.03
N PRO A 44 -7.55 -63.01 -40.24
CA PRO A 44 -7.95 -61.61 -40.42
C PRO A 44 -9.17 -61.24 -39.56
N MET A 45 -10.14 -62.15 -39.48
CA MET A 45 -11.36 -61.97 -38.69
C MET A 45 -11.06 -62.03 -37.18
N LEU A 46 -10.19 -62.97 -36.78
CA LEU A 46 -9.76 -63.14 -35.39
C LEU A 46 -8.99 -61.92 -34.87
N SER A 47 -8.02 -61.43 -35.65
CA SER A 47 -7.18 -60.29 -35.28
C SER A 47 -8.00 -59.00 -35.14
N GLN A 48 -9.01 -58.80 -36.01
CA GLN A 48 -9.89 -57.63 -35.95
C GLN A 48 -10.90 -57.70 -34.79
N GLN A 49 -11.47 -58.88 -34.50
CA GLN A 49 -12.58 -59.00 -33.55
C GLN A 49 -12.16 -59.32 -32.11
N LEU A 50 -10.97 -59.91 -31.90
CA LEU A 50 -10.48 -60.20 -30.55
C LEU A 50 -10.45 -58.95 -29.63
N PRO A 51 -9.90 -57.80 -30.05
CA PRO A 51 -9.84 -56.61 -29.18
C PRO A 51 -11.14 -55.79 -29.15
N ARG A 52 -12.20 -56.19 -29.87
CA ARG A 52 -13.41 -55.37 -30.03
C ARG A 52 -14.23 -55.20 -28.75
N ASP A 53 -14.34 -56.25 -27.95
CA ASP A 53 -15.12 -56.21 -26.70
C ASP A 53 -14.19 -56.26 -25.49
N PRO A 54 -14.36 -55.36 -24.51
CA PRO A 54 -13.54 -55.36 -23.32
C PRO A 54 -13.91 -56.50 -22.37
N MET A 55 -12.93 -56.99 -21.61
CA MET A 55 -13.12 -57.94 -20.52
C MET A 55 -12.86 -57.30 -19.16
N GLU A 56 -13.67 -57.69 -18.18
CA GLU A 56 -13.42 -57.33 -16.78
C GLU A 56 -12.26 -58.16 -16.24
N TRP A 57 -11.15 -57.49 -15.97
CA TRP A 57 -9.98 -58.04 -15.33
C TRP A 57 -10.01 -57.81 -13.83
N ARG A 58 -10.09 -58.90 -13.07
CA ARG A 58 -10.03 -58.89 -11.61
C ARG A 58 -8.68 -59.39 -11.15
N ARG A 59 -8.01 -58.56 -10.35
CA ARG A 59 -6.70 -58.88 -9.78
C ARG A 59 -6.83 -59.38 -8.35
N SER A 60 -5.83 -60.14 -7.92
CA SER A 60 -5.68 -60.59 -6.53
C SER A 60 -5.53 -59.38 -5.58
N TYR A 61 -5.68 -59.62 -4.27
CA TYR A 61 -5.47 -58.63 -3.20
C TYR A 61 -6.43 -57.42 -3.21
N GLY A 62 -7.67 -57.59 -3.69
CA GLY A 62 -8.74 -56.61 -3.52
C GLY A 62 -8.61 -55.34 -4.38
N ARG A 63 -7.78 -55.38 -5.44
CA ARG A 63 -7.70 -54.27 -6.40
C ARG A 63 -9.01 -54.13 -7.18
N ALA A 64 -9.39 -52.90 -7.51
CA ALA A 64 -10.59 -52.63 -8.29
C ALA A 64 -10.55 -53.35 -9.66
N PRO A 65 -11.67 -53.95 -10.11
CA PRO A 65 -11.75 -54.52 -11.45
C PRO A 65 -11.47 -53.46 -12.52
N LYS A 66 -10.77 -53.84 -13.59
CA LYS A 66 -10.45 -52.96 -14.73
C LYS A 66 -10.98 -53.56 -16.02
N MET A 67 -11.43 -52.73 -16.95
CA MET A 67 -11.83 -53.19 -18.29
C MET A 67 -10.62 -53.16 -19.21
N ILE A 68 -10.31 -54.28 -19.85
CA ILE A 68 -9.16 -54.41 -20.75
C ILE A 68 -9.58 -54.92 -22.12
N HIS A 69 -8.94 -54.43 -23.17
CA HIS A 69 -9.04 -55.03 -24.51
C HIS A 69 -7.87 -55.97 -24.70
N LEU A 70 -8.15 -57.21 -25.08
CA LEU A 70 -7.11 -58.22 -25.28
C LEU A 70 -6.72 -58.23 -26.75
N GLU A 71 -5.46 -57.93 -27.00
CA GLU A 71 -4.81 -58.17 -28.29
C GLU A 71 -3.89 -59.38 -28.19
N SER A 72 -3.50 -59.96 -29.32
CA SER A 72 -2.56 -61.09 -29.35
C SER A 72 -1.84 -61.16 -30.68
N ASN A 73 -0.55 -61.50 -30.63
CA ASN A 73 0.24 -61.87 -31.79
C ASN A 73 0.16 -63.38 -31.97
N PHE A 74 -0.47 -63.83 -33.05
CA PHE A 74 -0.64 -65.25 -33.33
C PHE A 74 0.52 -65.76 -34.18
N VAL A 75 1.31 -66.67 -33.63
CA VAL A 75 2.51 -67.24 -34.29
C VAL A 75 2.35 -68.75 -34.46
N GLN A 76 3.04 -69.33 -35.44
CA GLN A 76 3.06 -70.79 -35.57
C GLN A 76 3.76 -71.43 -34.36
N PHE A 77 3.18 -72.51 -33.83
CA PHE A 77 3.78 -73.24 -32.71
C PHE A 77 5.13 -73.83 -33.11
N LYS A 78 6.14 -73.53 -32.29
CA LYS A 78 7.46 -74.14 -32.32
C LYS A 78 7.93 -74.34 -30.88
N GLU A 79 8.62 -75.46 -30.63
CA GLU A 79 9.11 -75.80 -29.28
C GLU A 79 10.10 -74.75 -28.74
N GLU A 80 10.87 -74.09 -29.61
CA GLU A 80 11.81 -73.02 -29.25
C GLU A 80 11.17 -71.80 -28.59
N LEU A 81 9.85 -71.60 -28.77
CA LEU A 81 9.10 -70.51 -28.18
C LEU A 81 8.65 -70.80 -26.74
N LEU A 82 8.84 -72.01 -26.23
CA LEU A 82 8.41 -72.37 -24.88
C LEU A 82 9.37 -71.83 -23.80
N PRO A 83 8.86 -71.49 -22.61
CA PRO A 83 9.68 -71.05 -21.48
C PRO A 83 10.85 -71.99 -21.18
N LYS A 84 12.06 -71.43 -21.06
CA LYS A 84 13.27 -72.13 -20.59
C LYS A 84 13.47 -71.86 -19.08
N GLU A 85 14.03 -72.83 -18.36
CA GLU A 85 14.31 -72.67 -16.92
C GLU A 85 15.20 -71.45 -16.65
N GLY A 86 14.81 -70.61 -15.68
CA GLY A 86 15.57 -69.44 -15.22
C GLY A 86 15.33 -68.13 -15.99
N ASN A 87 14.53 -68.12 -17.06
CA ASN A 87 14.22 -66.88 -17.78
C ASN A 87 13.17 -66.04 -17.02
N LYS A 88 13.47 -64.76 -16.80
CA LYS A 88 12.62 -63.79 -16.09
C LYS A 88 11.82 -62.87 -17.03
N ALA A 89 11.90 -63.04 -18.35
CA ALA A 89 11.13 -62.22 -19.29
C ALA A 89 9.70 -62.76 -19.46
N LEU A 90 8.68 -61.94 -19.20
CA LEU A 90 7.27 -62.35 -19.27
C LEU A 90 6.69 -62.22 -20.69
N LEU A 91 7.18 -61.25 -21.46
CA LEU A 91 6.62 -60.90 -22.77
C LEU A 91 7.17 -61.72 -23.95
N THR A 92 8.27 -62.43 -23.73
CA THR A 92 8.93 -63.22 -24.79
C THR A 92 8.35 -64.61 -24.96
N PHE A 93 7.42 -65.03 -24.08
CA PHE A 93 6.83 -66.36 -24.11
C PHE A 93 5.33 -66.36 -24.44
N PRO A 94 4.84 -67.43 -25.10
CA PRO A 94 3.42 -67.56 -25.37
C PRO A 94 2.58 -67.78 -24.11
N PHE A 95 1.47 -67.05 -24.03
CA PHE A 95 0.51 -67.17 -22.93
C PHE A 95 -0.56 -68.24 -23.17
N LEU A 96 -0.84 -68.57 -24.42
CA LEU A 96 -1.85 -69.57 -24.78
C LEU A 96 -1.43 -70.34 -26.03
N HIS A 97 -1.73 -71.64 -26.04
CA HIS A 97 -1.47 -72.51 -27.18
C HIS A 97 -2.78 -73.04 -27.78
N ILE A 98 -3.07 -72.73 -29.04
CA ILE A 98 -4.30 -73.13 -29.73
C ILE A 98 -3.99 -74.21 -30.78
N TYR A 99 -4.73 -75.31 -30.76
CA TYR A 99 -4.67 -76.35 -31.79
C TYR A 99 -5.92 -76.30 -32.68
N TRP A 100 -5.74 -76.08 -33.99
CA TRP A 100 -6.81 -75.95 -34.97
C TRP A 100 -7.00 -77.26 -35.74
N THR A 101 -8.25 -77.74 -35.87
CA THR A 101 -8.57 -78.95 -36.65
C THR A 101 -9.96 -78.90 -37.28
N GLU A 102 -10.10 -79.37 -38.53
CA GLU A 102 -11.37 -79.56 -39.23
C GLU A 102 -11.82 -81.05 -39.25
N CYS A 103 -11.36 -81.84 -38.27
CA CYS A 103 -11.53 -83.30 -38.30
C CYS A 103 -13.01 -83.71 -38.19
N CYS A 104 -13.57 -84.19 -39.30
CA CYS A 104 -14.96 -84.63 -39.44
C CYS A 104 -15.11 -86.15 -39.65
N ASP A 105 -13.99 -86.89 -39.77
CA ASP A 105 -13.97 -88.34 -40.01
C ASP A 105 -13.32 -89.09 -38.83
N THR A 106 -14.00 -90.13 -38.34
CA THR A 106 -13.52 -90.97 -37.23
C THR A 106 -12.27 -91.79 -37.61
N GLU A 107 -12.11 -92.17 -38.88
CA GLU A 107 -10.95 -92.95 -39.32
C GLU A 107 -9.69 -92.07 -39.41
N VAL A 108 -9.82 -90.87 -39.98
CA VAL A 108 -8.75 -89.85 -40.02
C VAL A 108 -8.35 -89.44 -38.60
N TYR A 109 -9.32 -89.28 -37.69
CA TYR A 109 -9.01 -88.99 -36.29
C TYR A 109 -8.13 -90.05 -35.64
N LYS A 110 -8.49 -91.33 -35.80
CA LYS A 110 -7.73 -92.44 -35.23
C LYS A 110 -6.37 -92.64 -35.89
N ALA A 111 -6.24 -92.31 -37.17
CA ALA A 111 -5.03 -92.56 -37.94
C ALA A 111 -3.95 -91.47 -37.75
N THR A 112 -4.34 -90.20 -37.59
CA THR A 112 -3.37 -89.08 -37.59
C THR A 112 -3.64 -88.04 -36.49
N VAL A 113 -4.84 -87.46 -36.45
CA VAL A 113 -5.14 -86.30 -35.60
C VAL A 113 -4.97 -86.60 -34.11
N LYS A 114 -5.35 -87.81 -33.67
CA LYS A 114 -5.17 -88.23 -32.26
C LYS A 114 -3.69 -88.27 -31.87
N ASP A 115 -2.82 -88.79 -32.73
CA ASP A 115 -1.39 -88.88 -32.46
C ASP A 115 -0.74 -87.49 -32.46
N ASP A 116 -1.15 -86.60 -33.37
CA ASP A 116 -0.61 -85.25 -33.48
C ASP A 116 -0.99 -84.35 -32.28
N ILE A 117 -2.25 -84.40 -31.83
CA ILE A 117 -2.66 -83.69 -30.61
C ILE A 117 -1.93 -84.27 -29.38
N THR A 118 -1.75 -85.59 -29.31
CA THR A 118 -1.02 -86.24 -28.21
C THR A 118 0.44 -85.77 -28.14
N LYS A 119 1.13 -85.74 -29.29
CA LYS A 119 2.52 -85.23 -29.38
C LYS A 119 2.60 -83.78 -28.93
N TRP A 120 1.73 -82.91 -29.45
CA TRP A 120 1.70 -81.49 -29.08
C TRP A 120 1.46 -81.28 -27.58
N GLN A 121 0.48 -81.97 -26.98
CA GLN A 121 0.24 -81.87 -25.53
C GLN A 121 1.40 -82.41 -24.70
N ASN A 122 2.09 -83.47 -25.14
CA ASN A 122 3.25 -83.99 -24.42
C ASN A 122 4.43 -82.99 -24.41
N VAL A 123 4.65 -82.28 -25.52
CA VAL A 123 5.66 -81.20 -25.59
C VAL A 123 5.31 -80.06 -24.62
N LEU A 124 4.04 -79.63 -24.59
CA LEU A 124 3.58 -78.60 -23.64
C LEU A 124 3.75 -79.04 -22.19
N LYS A 125 3.38 -80.29 -21.87
CA LYS A 125 3.55 -80.86 -20.51
C LYS A 125 5.02 -80.93 -20.09
N ALA A 126 5.93 -81.27 -21.01
CA ALA A 126 7.36 -81.31 -20.72
C ALA A 126 7.93 -79.94 -20.30
N HIS A 127 7.36 -78.85 -20.82
CA HIS A 127 7.75 -77.47 -20.49
C HIS A 127 6.86 -76.82 -19.42
N SER A 128 6.04 -77.61 -18.71
CA SER A 128 5.08 -77.10 -17.71
C SER A 128 4.05 -76.08 -18.24
N SER A 129 3.80 -76.06 -19.56
CA SER A 129 2.75 -75.24 -20.19
C SER A 129 1.39 -75.93 -20.05
N VAL A 130 0.49 -75.31 -19.28
CA VAL A 130 -0.83 -75.88 -18.96
C VAL A 130 -1.99 -75.13 -19.62
N ASP A 131 -1.70 -74.01 -20.28
CA ASP A 131 -2.72 -73.13 -20.87
C ASP A 131 -2.81 -73.33 -22.38
N TRP A 132 -3.78 -74.17 -22.77
CA TRP A 132 -4.03 -74.54 -24.15
C TRP A 132 -5.52 -74.55 -24.50
N LEU A 133 -5.85 -74.61 -25.78
CA LEU A 133 -7.21 -74.70 -26.33
C LEU A 133 -7.22 -75.54 -27.60
N ILE A 134 -8.18 -76.46 -27.75
CA ILE A 134 -8.42 -77.19 -29.00
C ILE A 134 -9.66 -76.58 -29.68
N VAL A 135 -9.53 -76.21 -30.95
CA VAL A 135 -10.61 -75.64 -31.75
C VAL A 135 -10.94 -76.59 -32.89
N VAL A 136 -12.17 -77.11 -32.87
CA VAL A 136 -12.68 -78.03 -33.88
C VAL A 136 -13.67 -77.27 -34.77
N VAL A 137 -13.36 -77.13 -36.06
CA VAL A 137 -14.25 -76.47 -37.03
C VAL A 137 -15.13 -77.52 -37.71
N GLU A 138 -16.45 -77.41 -37.54
CA GLU A 138 -17.45 -78.22 -38.23
C GLU A 138 -17.77 -77.63 -39.61
N SER A 139 -17.47 -78.40 -40.67
CA SER A 139 -17.92 -78.10 -42.02
C SER A 139 -19.19 -78.89 -42.37
N ASP A 140 -20.26 -78.20 -42.78
CA ASP A 140 -21.51 -78.85 -43.25
C ASP A 140 -21.33 -79.60 -44.57
N ALA A 141 -20.25 -79.36 -45.32
CA ALA A 141 -20.05 -79.91 -46.66
C ALA A 141 -19.94 -81.45 -46.69
N LYS A 142 -19.74 -82.09 -45.54
CA LYS A 142 -19.54 -83.54 -45.41
C LYS A 142 -20.67 -84.28 -44.67
N LYS A 143 -21.76 -83.61 -44.27
CA LYS A 143 -22.96 -84.25 -43.65
C LYS A 143 -23.96 -84.84 -44.67
N LYS A 144 -23.53 -85.15 -45.90
CA LYS A 144 -24.35 -85.93 -46.84
C LYS A 144 -23.97 -87.40 -46.73
N ASN A 145 -24.92 -88.17 -46.17
CA ASN A 145 -25.00 -89.64 -46.10
C ASN A 145 -24.61 -90.26 -44.75
N LYS A 146 -25.60 -90.43 -43.87
CA LYS A 146 -26.05 -91.75 -43.37
C LYS A 146 -27.19 -91.60 -42.35
N THR A 147 -28.34 -92.18 -42.68
CA THR A 147 -29.36 -92.63 -41.75
C THR A 147 -28.78 -93.75 -40.88
N ASN A 148 -28.75 -93.61 -39.54
CA ASN A 148 -28.52 -94.73 -38.61
C ASN A 148 -29.00 -94.43 -37.18
N ILE A 149 -29.66 -95.42 -36.58
CA ILE A 149 -30.54 -95.40 -35.39
C ILE A 149 -29.78 -95.72 -34.07
N LEU A 150 -28.51 -95.31 -33.91
CA LEU A 150 -27.76 -95.48 -32.64
C LEU A 150 -26.97 -94.21 -32.28
N PRO A 151 -26.94 -93.78 -31.00
CA PRO A 151 -26.17 -92.63 -30.57
C PRO A 151 -24.68 -92.98 -30.59
N ARG A 152 -24.01 -92.77 -31.73
CA ARG A 152 -22.54 -92.76 -31.78
C ARG A 152 -22.07 -91.44 -31.17
N THR A 153 -21.19 -91.52 -30.16
CA THR A 153 -20.48 -90.35 -29.61
C THR A 153 -19.82 -89.58 -30.76
N SER A 154 -20.06 -88.27 -30.84
CA SER A 154 -19.53 -87.43 -31.92
C SER A 154 -17.99 -87.41 -31.89
N ILE A 155 -17.36 -87.01 -32.98
CA ILE A 155 -15.90 -86.86 -33.04
C ILE A 155 -15.40 -85.86 -31.99
N VAL A 156 -16.18 -84.80 -31.75
CA VAL A 156 -15.94 -83.81 -30.70
C VAL A 156 -15.98 -84.47 -29.32
N ASP A 157 -16.95 -85.34 -29.04
CA ASP A 157 -17.05 -86.05 -27.76
C ASP A 157 -15.84 -86.97 -27.54
N LYS A 158 -15.32 -87.58 -28.61
CA LYS A 158 -14.08 -88.38 -28.55
C LYS A 158 -12.86 -87.51 -28.24
N ILE A 159 -12.70 -86.38 -28.93
CA ILE A 159 -11.61 -85.42 -28.65
C ILE A 159 -11.68 -84.92 -27.20
N ARG A 160 -12.88 -84.59 -26.70
CA ARG A 160 -13.08 -84.17 -25.31
C ARG A 160 -12.71 -85.26 -24.31
N ASN A 161 -13.16 -86.50 -24.54
CA ASN A 161 -12.84 -87.62 -23.65
C ASN A 161 -11.36 -87.99 -23.68
N ASP A 162 -10.72 -87.92 -24.85
CA ASP A 162 -9.31 -88.30 -25.02
C ASP A 162 -8.34 -87.24 -24.49
N PHE A 163 -8.67 -85.94 -24.60
CA PHE A 163 -7.71 -84.84 -24.33
C PHE A 163 -8.13 -83.83 -23.26
N CYS A 164 -9.43 -83.63 -23.05
CA CYS A 164 -9.92 -82.59 -22.15
C CYS A 164 -10.22 -83.09 -20.74
N ASN A 165 -10.31 -84.40 -20.51
CA ASN A 165 -10.66 -84.97 -19.20
C ASN A 165 -11.87 -84.22 -18.57
N LYS A 166 -11.74 -83.70 -17.34
CA LYS A 166 -12.76 -82.88 -16.65
C LYS A 166 -12.82 -81.41 -17.10
N GLN A 167 -11.95 -80.98 -18.02
CA GLN A 167 -11.84 -79.61 -18.56
C GLN A 167 -12.48 -79.53 -19.96
N SER A 168 -13.74 -79.95 -20.10
CA SER A 168 -14.44 -79.97 -21.39
C SER A 168 -14.51 -78.61 -22.08
N ASP A 169 -14.30 -77.53 -21.32
CA ASP A 169 -14.25 -76.14 -21.77
C ASP A 169 -12.96 -75.79 -22.53
N ARG A 170 -11.94 -76.67 -22.53
CA ARG A 170 -10.70 -76.56 -23.32
C ARG A 170 -10.84 -77.07 -24.76
N CYS A 171 -12.02 -77.55 -25.16
CA CYS A 171 -12.34 -77.92 -26.55
C CYS A 171 -13.58 -77.18 -27.05
N VAL A 172 -13.36 -76.21 -27.94
CA VAL A 172 -14.41 -75.38 -28.55
C VAL A 172 -14.74 -75.90 -29.93
N VAL A 173 -16.03 -75.92 -30.25
CA VAL A 173 -16.54 -76.29 -31.58
C VAL A 173 -17.01 -75.02 -32.28
N LEU A 174 -16.44 -74.76 -33.45
CA LEU A 174 -16.84 -73.66 -34.34
C LEU A 174 -17.67 -74.22 -35.48
N SER A 175 -18.82 -73.61 -35.76
CA SER A 175 -19.42 -73.82 -37.09
C SER A 175 -18.60 -73.02 -38.10
N ASP A 176 -18.53 -73.49 -39.35
CA ASP A 176 -17.77 -72.86 -40.43
C ASP A 176 -17.79 -71.31 -40.38
N PRO A 177 -16.70 -70.68 -39.88
CA PRO A 177 -16.69 -69.27 -39.50
C PRO A 177 -16.72 -68.34 -40.72
N LEU A 178 -16.51 -68.87 -41.93
CA LEU A 178 -16.55 -68.12 -43.18
C LEU A 178 -17.97 -68.07 -43.80
N LYS A 179 -18.92 -68.83 -43.25
CA LYS A 179 -20.33 -68.76 -43.68
C LYS A 179 -21.09 -67.70 -42.90
N ASP A 180 -21.80 -66.84 -43.62
CA ASP A 180 -22.69 -65.85 -43.04
C ASP A 180 -24.03 -66.49 -42.62
N SER A 181 -24.04 -67.13 -41.45
CA SER A 181 -25.22 -67.74 -40.83
C SER A 181 -25.29 -67.40 -39.34
N SER A 182 -26.50 -67.34 -38.78
CA SER A 182 -26.69 -67.06 -37.34
C SER A 182 -25.91 -68.04 -36.44
N ARG A 183 -25.94 -69.33 -36.78
CA ARG A 183 -25.20 -70.38 -36.06
C ARG A 183 -23.68 -70.18 -36.12
N SER A 184 -23.14 -69.72 -37.24
CA SER A 184 -21.72 -69.39 -37.39
C SER A 184 -21.35 -68.21 -36.48
N GLN A 185 -22.09 -67.10 -36.57
CA GLN A 185 -21.86 -65.90 -35.76
C GLN A 185 -21.98 -66.18 -34.24
N GLU A 186 -22.99 -66.94 -33.80
CA GLU A 186 -23.15 -67.34 -32.40
C GLU A 186 -21.95 -68.20 -31.92
N SER A 187 -21.55 -69.20 -32.70
CA SER A 187 -20.42 -70.06 -32.35
C SER A 187 -19.09 -69.29 -32.32
N TRP A 188 -18.93 -68.32 -33.21
CA TRP A 188 -17.76 -67.45 -33.27
C TRP A 188 -17.69 -66.49 -32.07
N ASN A 189 -18.79 -65.84 -31.70
CA ASN A 189 -18.85 -64.98 -30.51
C ASN A 189 -18.60 -65.77 -29.22
N ALA A 190 -19.13 -66.99 -29.12
CA ALA A 190 -18.85 -67.89 -28.00
C ALA A 190 -17.36 -68.27 -27.94
N PHE A 191 -16.74 -68.56 -29.09
CA PHE A 191 -15.30 -68.81 -29.17
C PHE A 191 -14.48 -67.59 -28.76
N LEU A 192 -14.78 -66.39 -29.28
CA LEU A 192 -14.08 -65.15 -28.88
C LEU A 192 -14.19 -64.91 -27.38
N THR A 193 -15.39 -65.06 -26.80
CA THR A 193 -15.61 -64.94 -25.35
C THR A 193 -14.74 -65.95 -24.58
N LYS A 194 -14.68 -67.20 -25.04
CA LYS A 194 -13.87 -68.24 -24.40
C LYS A 194 -12.37 -67.98 -24.55
N LEU A 195 -11.93 -67.55 -25.73
CA LEU A 195 -10.55 -67.20 -26.03
C LEU A 195 -10.08 -66.04 -25.14
N ARG A 196 -10.85 -64.95 -25.08
CA ARG A 196 -10.55 -63.81 -24.20
C ARG A 196 -10.48 -64.25 -22.73
N THR A 197 -11.41 -65.10 -22.28
CA THR A 197 -11.40 -65.64 -20.91
C THR A 197 -10.14 -66.45 -20.62
N LEU A 198 -9.76 -67.38 -21.50
CA LEU A 198 -8.58 -68.22 -21.30
C LEU A 198 -7.27 -67.43 -21.36
N LEU A 199 -7.17 -66.46 -22.28
CA LEU A 199 -6.04 -65.54 -22.34
C LEU A 199 -5.91 -64.74 -21.03
N LEU A 200 -7.00 -64.15 -20.56
CA LEU A 200 -7.02 -63.37 -19.33
C LEU A 200 -6.68 -64.20 -18.08
N MET A 201 -7.16 -65.43 -18.02
CA MET A 201 -6.82 -66.36 -16.94
C MET A 201 -5.32 -66.71 -16.94
N SER A 202 -4.76 -67.01 -18.12
CA SER A 202 -3.32 -67.29 -18.25
C SER A 202 -2.49 -66.08 -17.85
N PHE A 203 -2.86 -64.89 -18.33
CA PHE A 203 -2.23 -63.63 -17.94
C PHE A 203 -2.23 -63.39 -16.44
N THR A 204 -3.40 -63.50 -15.80
CA THR A 204 -3.56 -63.22 -14.37
C THR A 204 -2.70 -64.17 -13.53
N LYS A 205 -2.64 -65.45 -13.92
CA LYS A 205 -1.83 -66.46 -13.24
C LYS A 205 -0.33 -66.19 -13.39
N ASN A 206 0.14 -65.97 -14.62
CA ASN A 206 1.56 -65.75 -14.89
C ASN A 206 2.05 -64.43 -14.30
N LEU A 207 1.24 -63.37 -14.39
CA LEU A 207 1.51 -62.08 -13.75
C LEU A 207 1.57 -62.21 -12.23
N GLY A 208 0.64 -62.92 -11.61
CA GLY A 208 0.63 -63.10 -10.15
C GLY A 208 1.90 -63.77 -9.64
N LYS A 209 2.36 -64.83 -10.32
CA LYS A 209 3.65 -65.47 -10.02
C LYS A 209 4.82 -64.50 -10.20
N PHE A 210 4.84 -63.77 -11.31
CA PHE A 210 5.89 -62.79 -11.62
C PHE A 210 5.99 -61.68 -10.57
N GLU A 211 4.86 -61.15 -10.11
CA GLU A 211 4.81 -60.12 -9.07
C GLU A 211 5.29 -60.64 -7.71
N ASP A 212 5.00 -61.89 -7.36
CA ASP A 212 5.48 -62.51 -6.12
C ASP A 212 7.01 -62.75 -6.18
N ASP A 213 7.53 -63.18 -7.33
CA ASP A 213 8.98 -63.32 -7.56
C ASP A 213 9.69 -61.95 -7.49
N MET A 214 9.11 -60.90 -8.09
CA MET A 214 9.60 -59.52 -8.01
C MET A 214 9.57 -58.97 -6.57
N ARG A 215 8.49 -59.24 -5.81
CA ARG A 215 8.38 -58.83 -4.40
C ARG A 215 9.50 -59.44 -3.56
N THR A 216 9.75 -60.73 -3.76
CA THR A 216 10.85 -61.46 -3.10
C THR A 216 12.21 -60.84 -3.44
N LEU A 217 12.43 -60.45 -4.70
CA LEU A 217 13.66 -59.75 -5.11
C LEU A 217 13.80 -58.37 -4.47
N ARG A 218 12.69 -57.63 -4.28
CA ARG A 218 12.67 -56.31 -3.65
C ARG A 218 12.93 -56.37 -2.14
N GLU A 219 12.45 -57.40 -1.46
CA GLU A 219 12.67 -57.62 -0.02
C GLU A 219 14.16 -57.82 0.30
N LYS A 220 14.91 -58.38 -0.65
CA LYS A 220 16.36 -58.61 -0.56
C LYS A 220 17.21 -57.37 -0.87
N ARG A 221 16.62 -56.18 -1.04
CA ARG A 221 17.35 -54.97 -1.47
C ARG A 221 18.43 -54.47 -0.49
N THR A 222 18.41 -54.93 0.75
CA THR A 222 19.42 -54.62 1.77
C THR A 222 20.49 -55.70 1.89
N GLU A 223 20.35 -56.82 1.16
CA GLU A 223 21.32 -57.92 1.18
C GLU A 223 22.55 -57.61 0.32
N PRO A 224 23.75 -58.04 0.74
CA PRO A 224 24.95 -57.88 -0.06
C PRO A 224 24.86 -58.71 -1.35
N GLY A 225 25.10 -58.07 -2.50
CA GLY A 225 24.98 -58.71 -3.81
C GLY A 225 23.67 -58.41 -4.55
N TRP A 226 22.74 -57.68 -3.95
CA TRP A 226 21.59 -57.15 -4.67
C TRP A 226 22.02 -56.08 -5.69
N SER A 227 21.45 -56.15 -6.90
CA SER A 227 21.72 -55.22 -7.99
C SER A 227 20.45 -54.45 -8.36
N PHE A 228 20.54 -53.12 -8.35
CA PHE A 228 19.45 -52.26 -8.84
C PHE A 228 19.15 -52.52 -10.31
N CYS A 229 20.18 -52.70 -11.15
CA CYS A 229 19.97 -52.97 -12.58
C CYS A 229 19.21 -54.28 -12.81
N GLU A 230 19.51 -55.35 -12.05
CA GLU A 230 18.75 -56.60 -12.16
C GLU A 230 17.30 -56.45 -11.74
N TYR A 231 17.05 -55.73 -10.65
CA TYR A 231 15.70 -55.43 -10.18
C TYR A 231 14.95 -54.52 -11.18
N PHE A 232 15.63 -53.52 -11.73
CA PHE A 232 15.13 -52.62 -12.76
C PHE A 232 14.62 -53.39 -13.98
N MET A 233 15.40 -54.35 -14.50
CA MET A 233 14.98 -55.14 -15.66
C MET A 233 13.70 -55.93 -15.37
N VAL A 234 13.56 -56.50 -14.16
CA VAL A 234 12.35 -57.25 -13.77
C VAL A 234 11.14 -56.32 -13.60
N GLN A 235 11.31 -55.17 -12.93
CA GLN A 235 10.22 -54.22 -12.73
C GLN A 235 9.80 -53.51 -14.04
N GLU A 236 10.74 -53.30 -14.96
CA GLU A 236 10.41 -52.79 -16.29
C GLU A 236 9.59 -53.80 -17.11
N GLU A 237 9.93 -55.10 -17.08
CA GLU A 237 9.12 -56.12 -17.76
C GLU A 237 7.68 -56.11 -17.23
N LEU A 238 7.46 -55.83 -15.95
CA LEU A 238 6.12 -55.60 -15.39
C LEU A 238 5.44 -54.37 -16.01
N ALA A 239 6.18 -53.27 -16.18
CA ALA A 239 5.68 -52.06 -16.82
C ALA A 239 5.24 -52.31 -18.26
N PHE A 240 6.04 -53.05 -19.04
CA PHE A 240 5.68 -53.43 -20.41
C PHE A 240 4.44 -54.32 -20.47
N VAL A 241 4.23 -55.21 -19.48
CA VAL A 241 3.02 -56.03 -19.40
C VAL A 241 1.79 -55.16 -19.14
N PHE A 242 1.90 -54.15 -18.27
CA PHE A 242 0.80 -53.20 -18.07
C PHE A 242 0.56 -52.34 -19.32
N GLU A 243 1.61 -51.89 -20.01
CA GLU A 243 1.49 -51.16 -21.28
C GLU A 243 0.81 -52.02 -22.37
N MET A 244 1.15 -53.30 -22.49
CA MET A 244 0.48 -54.27 -23.37
C MET A 244 -1.02 -54.38 -23.07
N LEU A 245 -1.40 -54.36 -21.79
CA LEU A 245 -2.81 -54.38 -21.36
C LEU A 245 -3.48 -52.99 -21.41
N GLN A 246 -2.81 -52.00 -22.02
CA GLN A 246 -3.21 -50.59 -22.10
C GLN A 246 -3.50 -49.96 -20.72
N GLN A 247 -2.89 -50.50 -19.67
CA GLN A 247 -2.95 -49.99 -18.31
C GLN A 247 -1.80 -49.01 -18.08
N PHE A 248 -1.81 -47.90 -18.83
CA PHE A 248 -0.70 -46.93 -18.82
C PHE A 248 -0.47 -46.31 -17.44
N GLU A 249 -1.50 -46.14 -16.61
CA GLU A 249 -1.36 -45.71 -15.20
C GLU A 249 -0.54 -46.72 -14.37
N ASP A 250 -0.85 -48.01 -14.46
CA ASP A 250 -0.13 -49.03 -13.71
C ASP A 250 1.33 -49.18 -14.19
N ALA A 251 1.54 -49.00 -15.50
CA ALA A 251 2.87 -48.98 -16.11
C ALA A 251 3.69 -47.76 -15.64
N LEU A 252 3.06 -46.58 -15.60
CA LEU A 252 3.71 -45.34 -15.16
C LEU A 252 4.16 -45.44 -13.71
N VAL A 253 3.32 -46.01 -12.84
CA VAL A 253 3.67 -46.27 -11.44
C VAL A 253 4.93 -47.13 -11.30
N GLN A 254 5.17 -48.10 -12.20
CA GLN A 254 6.41 -48.90 -12.12
C GLN A 254 7.67 -48.07 -12.36
N TYR A 255 7.63 -47.15 -13.33
CA TYR A 255 8.76 -46.25 -13.59
C TYR A 255 8.91 -45.20 -12.48
N ASP A 256 7.80 -44.68 -11.94
CA ASP A 256 7.82 -43.75 -10.79
C ASP A 256 8.40 -44.41 -9.54
N GLU A 257 8.09 -45.69 -9.27
CA GLU A 257 8.69 -46.44 -8.18
C GLU A 257 10.18 -46.67 -8.37
N LEU A 258 10.64 -46.99 -9.59
CA LEU A 258 12.06 -47.14 -9.90
C LEU A 258 12.81 -45.82 -9.71
N ASP A 259 12.25 -44.71 -10.19
CA ASP A 259 12.82 -43.38 -10.08
C ASP A 259 12.92 -42.93 -8.61
N ALA A 260 11.86 -43.15 -7.82
CA ALA A 260 11.83 -42.86 -6.39
C ALA A 260 12.81 -43.73 -5.59
N LEU A 261 12.85 -45.05 -5.89
CA LEU A 261 13.76 -45.98 -5.24
C LEU A 261 15.23 -45.59 -5.50
N PHE A 262 15.57 -45.27 -6.74
CA PHE A 262 16.92 -44.84 -7.10
C PHE A 262 17.29 -43.54 -6.38
N SER A 263 16.40 -42.54 -6.39
CA SER A 263 16.62 -41.26 -5.71
C SER A 263 16.86 -41.44 -4.19
N GLN A 264 16.13 -42.37 -3.56
CA GLN A 264 16.34 -42.71 -2.15
C GLN A 264 17.76 -43.23 -1.88
N TYR A 265 18.30 -44.09 -2.75
CA TYR A 265 19.69 -44.57 -2.62
C TYR A 265 20.72 -43.46 -2.85
N VAL A 266 20.47 -42.53 -3.77
CA VAL A 266 21.36 -41.37 -3.98
C VAL A 266 21.44 -40.50 -2.73
N VAL A 267 20.29 -40.20 -2.10
CA VAL A 267 20.24 -39.40 -0.87
C VAL A 267 20.93 -40.13 0.28
N ASN A 268 20.70 -41.44 0.46
CA ASN A 268 21.33 -42.24 1.50
C ASN A 268 22.86 -42.35 1.32
N PHE A 269 23.32 -42.46 0.07
CA PHE A 269 24.75 -42.45 -0.26
C PHE A 269 25.40 -41.12 0.18
N GLY A 270 24.76 -39.99 -0.12
CA GLY A 270 25.21 -38.67 0.36
C GLY A 270 25.26 -38.53 1.88
N ALA A 271 24.52 -39.37 2.62
CA ALA A 271 24.53 -39.45 4.09
C ALA A 271 25.53 -40.47 4.67
N GLY A 272 26.30 -41.18 3.82
CA GLY A 272 27.36 -42.11 4.24
C GLY A 272 26.97 -43.59 4.34
N ASP A 273 25.73 -43.96 3.98
CA ASP A 273 25.22 -45.35 3.97
C ASP A 273 24.99 -45.82 2.52
N GLY A 274 26.10 -46.01 1.79
CA GLY A 274 26.08 -46.21 0.34
C GLY A 274 26.04 -47.67 -0.10
N ALA A 275 25.14 -48.00 -1.03
CA ALA A 275 25.16 -49.30 -1.69
C ALA A 275 26.27 -49.36 -2.75
N ASN A 276 27.11 -50.40 -2.71
CA ASN A 276 28.27 -50.54 -3.61
C ASN A 276 27.93 -50.49 -5.10
N TRP A 277 26.73 -50.92 -5.50
CA TRP A 277 26.31 -50.87 -6.91
C TRP A 277 26.10 -49.42 -7.41
N LEU A 278 25.91 -48.44 -6.53
CA LEU A 278 25.65 -47.06 -6.96
C LEU A 278 26.90 -46.43 -7.61
N THR A 279 28.10 -46.91 -7.28
CA THR A 279 29.36 -46.39 -7.84
C THR A 279 29.47 -46.56 -9.36
N PHE A 280 28.71 -47.48 -9.95
CA PHE A 280 28.63 -47.64 -11.41
C PHE A 280 28.01 -46.42 -12.10
N PHE A 281 27.09 -45.72 -11.43
CA PHE A 281 26.46 -44.51 -11.95
C PHE A 281 27.28 -43.23 -11.70
N CYS A 282 28.30 -43.31 -10.83
CA CYS A 282 29.17 -42.19 -10.47
C CYS A 282 30.37 -41.99 -11.43
N GLN A 283 30.37 -42.65 -12.59
CA GLN A 283 31.44 -42.49 -13.57
C GLN A 283 31.48 -41.06 -14.13
N PRO A 284 32.66 -40.53 -14.50
CA PRO A 284 32.77 -39.20 -15.07
C PRO A 284 31.89 -39.02 -16.32
N VAL A 285 31.19 -37.90 -16.40
CA VAL A 285 30.30 -37.60 -17.54
C VAL A 285 31.15 -37.28 -18.77
N ARG A 286 31.13 -38.18 -19.76
CA ARG A 286 31.87 -38.04 -21.04
C ARG A 286 30.99 -37.63 -22.22
N SER A 287 29.68 -37.80 -22.10
CA SER A 287 28.70 -37.37 -23.09
C SER A 287 27.49 -36.77 -22.40
N TRP A 288 26.90 -35.74 -23.00
CA TRP A 288 25.77 -34.99 -22.45
C TRP A 288 24.71 -34.72 -23.52
N ASN A 289 24.39 -35.76 -24.28
CA ASN A 289 23.23 -35.75 -25.18
C ASN A 289 21.97 -35.41 -24.38
N GLY A 290 21.17 -34.46 -24.86
CA GLY A 290 19.87 -34.16 -24.24
C GLY A 290 18.92 -35.36 -24.23
N LEU A 291 17.77 -35.17 -23.60
CA LEU A 291 16.67 -36.15 -23.67
C LEU A 291 16.32 -36.52 -25.11
N ILE A 292 15.82 -37.74 -25.30
CA ILE A 292 15.30 -38.24 -26.58
C ILE A 292 13.89 -38.76 -26.31
N LEU A 293 12.87 -38.06 -26.81
CA LEU A 293 11.47 -38.34 -26.49
C LEU A 293 10.66 -38.79 -27.72
N ARG A 294 11.30 -38.83 -28.89
CA ARG A 294 10.70 -39.33 -30.14
C ARG A 294 10.68 -40.86 -30.22
N LYS A 295 11.62 -41.54 -29.55
CA LYS A 295 11.67 -43.00 -29.45
C LYS A 295 10.82 -43.46 -28.27
N PRO A 296 9.82 -44.35 -28.46
CA PRO A 296 9.06 -44.88 -27.34
C PRO A 296 9.93 -45.67 -26.36
N ILE A 297 10.93 -46.42 -26.86
CA ILE A 297 11.91 -47.15 -26.05
C ILE A 297 13.31 -46.90 -26.63
N ASP A 298 14.24 -46.46 -25.79
CA ASP A 298 15.64 -46.26 -26.16
C ASP A 298 16.45 -47.52 -25.83
N MET A 299 16.54 -48.44 -26.80
CA MET A 299 17.20 -49.73 -26.63
C MET A 299 18.71 -49.61 -26.32
N GLU A 300 19.38 -48.56 -26.81
CA GLU A 300 20.81 -48.32 -26.53
C GLU A 300 21.01 -48.07 -25.04
N LYS A 301 20.24 -47.14 -24.45
CA LYS A 301 20.32 -46.86 -23.01
C LYS A 301 19.88 -48.04 -22.16
N ARG A 302 18.85 -48.78 -22.61
CA ARG A 302 18.41 -50.00 -21.93
C ARG A 302 19.53 -51.05 -21.84
N GLU A 303 20.26 -51.27 -22.93
CA GLU A 303 21.40 -52.20 -22.97
C GLU A 303 22.52 -51.75 -22.02
N LEU A 304 22.83 -50.45 -21.97
CA LEU A 304 23.79 -49.89 -21.01
C LEU A 304 23.35 -50.13 -19.55
N ILE A 305 22.06 -49.98 -19.23
CA ILE A 305 21.53 -50.25 -17.88
C ILE A 305 21.67 -51.74 -17.55
N GLN A 306 21.31 -52.60 -18.50
CA GLN A 306 21.40 -54.07 -18.34
C GLN A 306 22.85 -54.53 -18.12
N ASN A 307 23.80 -53.96 -18.84
CA ASN A 307 25.22 -54.30 -18.75
C ASN A 307 25.95 -53.60 -17.58
N GLN A 308 25.25 -52.76 -16.79
CA GLN A 308 25.81 -51.97 -15.68
C GLN A 308 26.87 -50.94 -16.13
N GLU A 309 26.71 -50.40 -17.34
CA GLU A 309 27.61 -49.41 -17.95
C GLU A 309 26.95 -48.03 -18.09
N ALA A 310 25.67 -47.89 -17.76
CA ALA A 310 24.92 -46.64 -17.84
C ALA A 310 25.42 -45.59 -16.85
N THR A 311 25.55 -44.35 -17.32
CA THR A 311 25.76 -43.20 -16.43
C THR A 311 24.47 -42.80 -15.73
N LEU A 312 24.56 -41.98 -14.67
CA LEU A 312 23.37 -41.40 -14.03
C LEU A 312 22.46 -40.68 -15.05
N LEU A 313 23.05 -39.92 -15.99
CA LEU A 313 22.30 -39.21 -17.02
C LEU A 313 21.58 -40.18 -17.96
N ASP A 314 22.18 -41.32 -18.31
CA ASP A 314 21.54 -42.34 -19.15
C ASP A 314 20.33 -42.95 -18.47
N LEU A 315 20.46 -43.37 -17.21
CA LEU A 315 19.36 -43.95 -16.44
C LEU A 315 18.18 -42.97 -16.30
N ARG A 316 18.47 -41.72 -15.88
CA ARG A 316 17.46 -40.68 -15.71
C ARG A 316 16.78 -40.30 -17.02
N SER A 317 17.55 -40.21 -18.09
CA SER A 317 17.01 -39.94 -19.44
C SER A 317 16.11 -41.07 -19.93
N TYR A 318 16.47 -42.32 -19.65
CA TYR A 318 15.68 -43.49 -20.01
C TYR A 318 14.37 -43.57 -19.22
N LEU A 319 14.43 -43.47 -17.89
CA LEU A 319 13.24 -43.46 -17.03
C LEU A 319 12.25 -42.38 -17.47
N PHE A 320 12.75 -41.16 -17.69
CA PHE A 320 11.90 -40.06 -18.09
C PHE A 320 11.33 -40.22 -19.50
N SER A 321 12.07 -40.78 -20.47
CA SER A 321 11.52 -41.00 -21.81
C SER A 321 10.34 -41.98 -21.79
N ARG A 322 10.41 -42.99 -20.91
CA ARG A 322 9.33 -43.95 -20.68
C ARG A 322 8.14 -43.31 -19.98
N GLN A 323 8.36 -42.56 -18.90
CA GLN A 323 7.32 -41.78 -18.23
C GLN A 323 6.62 -40.81 -19.21
N CYS A 324 7.39 -40.07 -20.01
CA CYS A 324 6.88 -39.15 -21.02
C CYS A 324 5.99 -39.87 -22.04
N THR A 325 6.43 -41.00 -22.58
CA THR A 325 5.65 -41.79 -23.54
C THR A 325 4.30 -42.23 -22.95
N LEU A 326 4.31 -42.74 -21.72
CA LEU A 326 3.09 -43.17 -21.02
C LEU A 326 2.15 -42.01 -20.69
N LEU A 327 2.68 -40.86 -20.26
CA LEU A 327 1.89 -39.65 -20.00
C LEU A 327 1.24 -39.10 -21.27
N ILE A 328 1.91 -39.21 -22.41
CA ILE A 328 1.33 -38.85 -23.72
C ILE A 328 0.18 -39.81 -24.07
N PHE A 329 0.34 -41.13 -23.85
CA PHE A 329 -0.77 -42.08 -24.02
C PHE A 329 -1.95 -41.82 -23.06
N LEU A 330 -1.67 -41.30 -21.86
CA LEU A 330 -2.69 -40.86 -20.90
C LEU A 330 -3.30 -39.48 -21.22
N GLN A 331 -2.87 -38.83 -22.31
CA GLN A 331 -3.29 -37.47 -22.69
C GLN A 331 -3.01 -36.41 -21.61
N ARG A 332 -1.87 -36.53 -20.90
CA ARG A 332 -1.41 -35.58 -19.86
C ARG A 332 -0.08 -34.89 -20.23
N PRO A 333 -0.01 -34.15 -21.33
CA PRO A 333 1.24 -33.48 -21.76
C PRO A 333 1.70 -32.37 -20.80
N TRP A 334 0.79 -31.77 -20.03
CA TRP A 334 1.12 -30.77 -19.02
C TRP A 334 1.98 -31.36 -17.89
N GLU A 335 1.70 -32.62 -17.50
CA GLU A 335 2.44 -33.33 -16.46
C GLU A 335 3.87 -33.67 -16.91
N VAL A 336 4.07 -33.92 -18.22
CA VAL A 336 5.41 -34.08 -18.81
C VAL A 336 6.25 -32.81 -18.60
N SER A 337 5.69 -31.62 -18.83
CA SER A 337 6.42 -30.35 -18.63
C SER A 337 6.85 -30.16 -17.18
N GLN A 338 5.93 -30.44 -16.25
CA GLN A 338 6.19 -30.28 -14.82
C GLN A 338 7.27 -31.27 -14.36
N ARG A 339 7.10 -32.56 -14.66
CA ARG A 339 8.05 -33.61 -14.28
C ARG A 339 9.42 -33.42 -14.94
N ALA A 340 9.47 -32.91 -16.18
CA ALA A 340 10.73 -32.56 -16.84
C ALA A 340 11.51 -31.51 -16.02
N LEU A 341 10.85 -30.44 -15.60
CA LEU A 341 11.53 -29.37 -14.86
C LEU A 341 12.10 -29.89 -13.55
N GLU A 342 11.32 -30.69 -12.81
CA GLU A 342 11.74 -31.35 -11.57
C GLU A 342 12.92 -32.31 -11.79
N LEU A 343 12.83 -33.18 -12.81
CA LEU A 343 13.90 -34.10 -13.19
C LEU A 343 15.22 -33.36 -13.47
N LEU A 344 15.19 -32.32 -14.31
CA LEU A 344 16.40 -31.61 -14.71
C LEU A 344 17.08 -30.94 -13.51
N HIS A 345 16.30 -30.37 -12.58
CA HIS A 345 16.84 -29.80 -11.35
C HIS A 345 17.42 -30.88 -10.44
N ASN A 346 16.69 -31.97 -10.23
CA ASN A 346 17.10 -33.07 -9.36
C ASN A 346 18.38 -33.74 -9.88
N CYS A 347 18.47 -34.04 -11.18
CA CYS A 347 19.66 -34.65 -11.78
C CYS A 347 20.92 -33.79 -11.57
N VAL A 348 20.81 -32.47 -11.71
CA VAL A 348 21.94 -31.55 -11.48
C VAL A 348 22.39 -31.57 -10.01
N GLN A 349 21.45 -31.71 -9.06
CA GLN A 349 21.80 -31.82 -7.63
C GLN A 349 22.34 -33.19 -7.28
N GLU A 350 21.79 -34.27 -7.85
CA GLU A 350 22.23 -35.64 -7.62
C GLU A 350 23.68 -35.86 -8.09
N LEU A 351 24.05 -35.34 -9.26
CA LEU A 351 25.44 -35.39 -9.74
C LEU A 351 26.40 -34.69 -8.77
N LYS A 352 25.97 -33.59 -8.14
CA LYS A 352 26.76 -32.88 -7.12
C LYS A 352 26.85 -33.67 -5.83
N LEU A 353 25.74 -34.26 -5.36
CA LEU A 353 25.70 -35.09 -4.14
C LEU A 353 26.56 -36.34 -4.27
N LEU A 354 26.63 -36.92 -5.47
CA LEU A 354 27.45 -38.09 -5.78
C LEU A 354 28.90 -37.74 -6.14
N GLU A 355 29.27 -36.46 -6.10
CA GLU A 355 30.61 -35.96 -6.44
C GLU A 355 31.11 -36.42 -7.83
N VAL A 356 30.19 -36.54 -8.79
CA VAL A 356 30.53 -36.99 -10.14
C VAL A 356 31.32 -35.90 -10.86
N SER A 357 32.44 -36.27 -11.46
CA SER A 357 33.23 -35.35 -12.29
C SER A 357 32.48 -35.00 -13.57
N VAL A 358 32.15 -33.72 -13.74
CA VAL A 358 31.46 -33.21 -14.94
C VAL A 358 32.23 -32.05 -15.57
N PRO A 359 32.49 -32.05 -16.90
CA PRO A 359 33.13 -30.93 -17.57
C PRO A 359 32.35 -29.62 -17.41
N PRO A 360 33.02 -28.46 -17.24
CA PRO A 360 32.35 -27.16 -17.12
C PRO A 360 31.44 -26.90 -18.33
N GLY A 361 30.17 -26.58 -18.09
CA GLY A 361 29.16 -26.31 -19.13
C GLY A 361 28.44 -27.54 -19.69
N ALA A 362 28.92 -28.76 -19.45
CA ALA A 362 28.29 -29.98 -19.97
C ALA A 362 26.84 -30.15 -19.49
N LEU A 363 26.57 -29.87 -18.21
CA LEU A 363 25.19 -29.92 -17.67
C LEU A 363 24.31 -28.81 -18.21
N ASP A 364 24.87 -27.62 -18.45
CA ASP A 364 24.09 -26.53 -19.03
C ASP A 364 23.67 -26.88 -20.47
N CYS A 365 24.55 -27.54 -21.24
CA CYS A 365 24.21 -28.12 -22.55
C CYS A 365 23.12 -29.20 -22.43
N TRP A 366 23.28 -30.15 -21.51
CA TRP A 366 22.32 -31.24 -21.31
C TRP A 366 20.92 -30.71 -20.96
N VAL A 367 20.84 -29.78 -19.99
CA VAL A 367 19.58 -29.16 -19.56
C VAL A 367 18.97 -28.36 -20.70
N PHE A 368 19.75 -27.53 -21.40
CA PHE A 368 19.25 -26.73 -22.52
C PHE A 368 18.63 -27.61 -23.61
N LEU A 369 19.33 -28.66 -24.04
CA LEU A 369 18.84 -29.59 -25.06
C LEU A 369 17.59 -30.33 -24.59
N SER A 370 17.57 -30.74 -23.32
CA SER A 370 16.45 -31.48 -22.74
C SER A 370 15.19 -30.62 -22.61
N CYS A 371 15.32 -29.35 -22.19
CA CYS A 371 14.20 -28.40 -22.19
C CYS A 371 13.60 -28.25 -23.59
N LEU A 372 14.44 -28.04 -24.61
CA LEU A 372 13.97 -27.87 -25.98
C LEU A 372 13.34 -29.14 -26.56
N GLU A 373 13.89 -30.32 -26.28
CA GLU A 373 13.29 -31.60 -26.71
C GLU A 373 11.89 -31.78 -26.10
N VAL A 374 11.72 -31.51 -24.79
CA VAL A 374 10.42 -31.61 -24.13
C VAL A 374 9.42 -30.63 -24.75
N LEU A 375 9.82 -29.38 -24.94
CA LEU A 375 8.97 -28.35 -25.53
C LEU A 375 8.53 -28.74 -26.96
N GLN A 376 9.46 -29.21 -27.80
CA GLN A 376 9.15 -29.68 -29.15
C GLN A 376 8.26 -30.92 -29.15
N ARG A 377 8.47 -31.85 -28.20
CA ARG A 377 7.66 -33.06 -28.09
C ARG A 377 6.20 -32.75 -27.74
N ILE A 378 5.99 -31.76 -26.87
CA ILE A 378 4.67 -31.28 -26.45
C ILE A 378 3.99 -30.50 -27.58
N GLU A 379 4.72 -29.61 -28.25
CA GLU A 379 4.21 -28.89 -29.42
C GLU A 379 3.75 -29.84 -30.53
N GLY A 380 4.49 -30.93 -30.75
CA GLY A 380 4.13 -31.94 -31.75
C GLY A 380 2.99 -32.89 -31.37
N CYS A 381 2.47 -32.87 -30.13
CA CYS A 381 1.35 -33.72 -29.71
C CYS A 381 0.12 -32.96 -29.20
N CYS A 382 0.18 -31.63 -29.14
CA CYS A 382 -0.90 -30.80 -28.63
C CYS A 382 -1.38 -29.82 -29.71
N ASP A 383 -2.69 -29.58 -29.76
CA ASP A 383 -3.24 -28.49 -30.56
C ASP A 383 -2.92 -27.12 -29.94
N ARG A 384 -3.01 -26.04 -30.71
CA ARG A 384 -2.71 -24.66 -30.24
C ARG A 384 -3.46 -24.30 -28.94
N ALA A 385 -4.75 -24.64 -28.84
CA ALA A 385 -5.55 -24.34 -27.65
C ALA A 385 -5.06 -25.10 -26.40
N GLN A 386 -4.55 -26.32 -26.56
CA GLN A 386 -3.97 -27.10 -25.46
C GLN A 386 -2.61 -26.53 -25.05
N ILE A 387 -1.80 -26.09 -26.01
CA ILE A 387 -0.52 -25.42 -25.74
C ILE A 387 -0.76 -24.14 -24.93
N ASP A 388 -1.71 -23.30 -25.37
CA ASP A 388 -2.04 -22.04 -24.69
C ASP A 388 -2.52 -22.26 -23.24
N ALA A 389 -3.32 -23.29 -22.99
CA ALA A 389 -3.73 -23.68 -21.64
C ALA A 389 -2.55 -24.17 -20.78
N ASN A 390 -1.55 -24.78 -21.40
CA ASN A 390 -0.40 -25.40 -20.74
C ASN A 390 0.81 -24.46 -20.58
N VAL A 391 0.73 -23.19 -21.05
CA VAL A 391 1.82 -22.20 -20.94
C VAL A 391 2.36 -22.06 -19.51
N SER A 392 1.48 -22.17 -18.51
CA SER A 392 1.86 -22.09 -17.10
C SER A 392 2.83 -23.20 -16.66
N HIS A 393 2.79 -24.36 -17.32
CA HIS A 393 3.64 -25.53 -17.05
C HIS A 393 4.90 -25.53 -17.92
N THR A 394 4.85 -25.00 -19.14
CA THR A 394 6.00 -24.98 -20.07
C THR A 394 6.94 -23.79 -19.84
N VAL A 395 6.46 -22.66 -19.32
CA VAL A 395 7.28 -21.45 -19.14
C VAL A 395 8.50 -21.66 -18.25
N GLY A 396 8.44 -22.59 -17.29
CA GLY A 396 9.58 -22.95 -16.45
C GLY A 396 10.72 -23.56 -17.26
N LEU A 397 10.42 -24.40 -18.26
CA LEU A 397 11.40 -24.98 -19.17
C LEU A 397 12.01 -23.92 -20.09
N TRP A 398 11.20 -22.98 -20.60
CA TRP A 398 11.70 -21.84 -21.40
C TRP A 398 12.65 -20.95 -20.59
N SER A 399 12.27 -20.62 -19.36
CA SER A 399 13.13 -19.84 -18.47
C SER A 399 14.42 -20.57 -18.14
N TYR A 400 14.36 -21.88 -17.87
CA TYR A 400 15.54 -22.65 -17.53
C TYR A 400 16.49 -22.80 -18.73
N ALA A 401 15.94 -23.04 -19.93
CA ALA A 401 16.72 -23.01 -21.17
C ALA A 401 17.37 -21.63 -21.41
N THR A 402 16.66 -20.54 -21.15
CA THR A 402 17.20 -19.17 -21.27
C THR A 402 18.40 -18.96 -20.34
N GLU A 403 18.25 -19.36 -19.07
CA GLU A 403 19.32 -19.28 -18.07
C GLU A 403 20.53 -20.13 -18.48
N LYS A 404 20.31 -21.34 -18.99
CA LYS A 404 21.41 -22.22 -19.42
C LYS A 404 22.12 -21.69 -20.66
N LEU A 405 21.39 -21.15 -21.62
CA LEU A 405 22.00 -20.49 -22.78
C LEU A 405 22.81 -19.26 -22.35
N LYS A 406 22.30 -18.45 -21.39
CA LYS A 406 23.07 -17.35 -20.78
C LYS A 406 24.38 -17.88 -20.21
N SER A 407 24.33 -18.89 -19.33
CA SER A 407 25.51 -19.49 -18.69
C SER A 407 26.56 -19.93 -19.72
N LEU A 408 26.13 -20.68 -20.75
CA LEU A 408 27.00 -21.15 -21.82
C LEU A 408 27.64 -20.00 -22.61
N GLY A 409 26.87 -18.97 -22.95
CA GLY A 409 27.41 -17.79 -23.64
C GLY A 409 28.49 -17.07 -22.85
N TYR A 410 28.38 -17.04 -21.52
CA TYR A 410 29.39 -16.44 -20.64
C TYR A 410 30.63 -17.33 -20.55
N LEU A 411 30.44 -18.64 -20.38
CA LEU A 411 31.52 -19.63 -20.29
C LEU A 411 32.37 -19.69 -21.56
N CYS A 412 31.71 -19.57 -22.72
CA CYS A 412 32.34 -19.58 -24.05
C CYS A 412 32.78 -18.18 -24.51
N GLY A 413 32.77 -17.16 -23.66
CA GLY A 413 33.25 -15.81 -24.00
C GLY A 413 32.42 -15.06 -25.06
N LEU A 414 31.24 -15.57 -25.44
CA LEU A 414 30.39 -15.01 -26.50
C LEU A 414 29.73 -13.68 -26.09
N VAL A 415 29.64 -13.43 -24.78
CA VAL A 415 29.13 -12.17 -24.22
C VAL A 415 30.23 -11.12 -24.02
N SER A 416 31.50 -11.51 -24.10
CA SER A 416 32.65 -10.59 -23.95
C SER A 416 32.69 -9.53 -25.06
N GLU A 417 33.16 -8.33 -24.71
CA GLU A 417 33.38 -7.24 -25.68
C GLU A 417 34.43 -7.59 -26.73
N LYS A 418 35.49 -8.28 -26.31
CA LYS A 418 36.62 -8.65 -27.18
C LYS A 418 36.36 -9.95 -27.94
N GLY A 419 35.17 -10.53 -27.78
CA GLY A 419 34.85 -11.88 -28.23
C GLY A 419 35.56 -12.97 -27.40
N PRO A 420 35.43 -14.23 -27.84
CA PRO A 420 35.99 -15.38 -27.13
C PRO A 420 37.51 -15.46 -27.33
N ASN A 421 38.25 -15.76 -26.24
CA ASN A 421 39.70 -15.98 -26.29
C ASN A 421 40.04 -17.44 -26.64
N SER A 422 41.34 -17.79 -26.74
CA SER A 422 41.77 -19.15 -27.10
C SER A 422 41.28 -20.23 -26.13
N GLU A 423 41.19 -19.94 -24.83
CA GLU A 423 40.64 -20.89 -23.85
C GLU A 423 39.14 -21.05 -24.03
N ASP A 424 38.42 -19.97 -24.30
CA ASP A 424 36.97 -19.99 -24.53
C ASP A 424 36.61 -20.78 -25.81
N LEU A 425 37.43 -20.65 -26.88
CA LEU A 425 37.29 -21.47 -28.08
C LEU A 425 37.53 -22.96 -27.77
N ASN A 426 38.58 -23.28 -27.02
CA ASN A 426 38.86 -24.67 -26.63
C ASN A 426 37.70 -25.26 -25.82
N ARG A 427 37.15 -24.52 -24.84
CA ARG A 427 35.95 -24.94 -24.09
C ARG A 427 34.76 -25.17 -25.02
N THR A 428 34.55 -24.29 -26.01
CA THR A 428 33.46 -24.44 -26.98
C THR A 428 33.63 -25.72 -27.81
N VAL A 429 34.85 -26.01 -28.26
CA VAL A 429 35.18 -27.23 -29.02
C VAL A 429 34.96 -28.47 -28.16
N ASP A 430 35.43 -28.47 -26.90
CA ASP A 430 35.24 -29.58 -25.96
C ASP A 430 33.75 -29.82 -25.66
N LEU A 431 32.98 -28.73 -25.49
CA LEU A 431 31.53 -28.78 -25.28
C LEU A 431 30.78 -29.40 -26.46
N LEU A 432 31.14 -29.00 -27.69
CA LEU A 432 30.54 -29.55 -28.90
C LEU A 432 30.99 -31.00 -29.17
N ALA A 433 32.23 -31.36 -28.78
CA ALA A 433 32.74 -32.72 -28.94
C ALA A 433 31.97 -33.73 -28.07
N GLY A 434 31.67 -33.39 -26.81
CA GLY A 434 30.92 -34.30 -25.92
C GLY A 434 29.42 -34.41 -26.20
N LEU A 435 28.87 -33.53 -27.05
CA LEU A 435 27.54 -33.71 -27.65
C LEU A 435 27.50 -34.80 -28.73
N GLY A 436 28.66 -35.26 -29.22
CA GLY A 436 28.73 -36.24 -30.29
C GLY A 436 28.14 -35.76 -31.63
N ALA A 437 27.88 -36.73 -32.52
CA ALA A 437 27.26 -36.47 -33.82
C ALA A 437 25.73 -36.31 -33.70
N GLU A 438 25.15 -35.50 -34.57
CA GLU A 438 23.69 -35.40 -34.68
C GLU A 438 23.11 -36.76 -35.07
N ARG A 439 22.08 -37.19 -34.33
CA ARG A 439 21.46 -38.49 -34.55
C ARG A 439 20.43 -38.44 -35.69
N PRO A 440 20.22 -39.55 -36.44
CA PRO A 440 19.37 -39.58 -37.63
C PRO A 440 17.92 -39.12 -37.38
N GLU A 441 17.38 -39.34 -36.18
CA GLU A 441 15.98 -39.08 -35.83
C GLU A 441 15.65 -37.58 -35.73
N THR A 442 16.67 -36.75 -35.52
CA THR A 442 16.57 -35.29 -35.46
C THR A 442 17.24 -34.60 -36.65
N ALA A 443 18.03 -35.33 -37.44
CA ALA A 443 18.82 -34.82 -38.56
C ALA A 443 17.98 -34.12 -39.65
N ASN A 444 16.75 -34.60 -39.90
CA ASN A 444 15.85 -34.02 -40.91
C ASN A 444 15.03 -32.82 -40.40
N THR A 445 15.03 -32.57 -39.09
CA THR A 445 14.35 -31.39 -38.53
C THR A 445 15.26 -30.17 -38.70
N ALA A 446 14.79 -29.15 -39.41
CA ALA A 446 15.55 -27.91 -39.65
C ALA A 446 15.91 -27.16 -38.34
N GLN A 447 15.17 -27.43 -37.26
CA GLN A 447 15.28 -26.78 -35.95
C GLN A 447 15.50 -27.78 -34.79
N SER A 448 16.32 -28.82 -34.97
CA SER A 448 16.63 -29.74 -33.85
C SER A 448 17.30 -29.00 -32.68
N PRO A 449 17.07 -29.43 -31.41
CA PRO A 449 17.73 -28.81 -30.24
C PRO A 449 19.26 -28.77 -30.39
N TYR A 450 19.84 -29.85 -30.93
CA TYR A 450 21.26 -29.96 -31.22
C TYR A 450 21.74 -28.87 -32.20
N LYS A 451 21.05 -28.70 -33.34
CA LYS A 451 21.39 -27.66 -34.32
C LYS A 451 21.28 -26.26 -33.72
N LYS A 452 20.22 -25.99 -32.95
CA LYS A 452 20.03 -24.70 -32.27
C LYS A 452 21.18 -24.38 -31.31
N LEU A 453 21.60 -25.34 -30.48
CA LEU A 453 22.72 -25.14 -29.56
C LEU A 453 24.04 -24.95 -30.31
N LYS A 454 24.30 -25.78 -31.32
CA LYS A 454 25.52 -25.70 -32.13
C LYS A 454 25.62 -24.38 -32.90
N GLU A 455 24.51 -23.91 -33.48
CA GLU A 455 24.43 -22.60 -34.14
C GLU A 455 24.63 -21.47 -33.13
N ALA A 456 23.95 -21.52 -31.97
CA ALA A 456 24.09 -20.51 -30.93
C ALA A 456 25.52 -20.39 -30.41
N LEU A 457 26.27 -21.49 -30.28
CA LEU A 457 27.66 -21.46 -29.81
C LEU A 457 28.69 -21.17 -30.91
N SER A 458 28.29 -21.14 -32.19
CA SER A 458 29.22 -20.98 -33.31
C SER A 458 29.81 -19.58 -33.47
N SER A 459 29.09 -18.54 -33.04
CA SER A 459 29.52 -17.15 -33.17
C SER A 459 28.83 -16.25 -32.16
N VAL A 460 29.40 -15.05 -31.96
CA VAL A 460 28.81 -14.01 -31.10
C VAL A 460 27.44 -13.54 -31.62
N GLU A 461 27.29 -13.41 -32.94
CA GLU A 461 26.07 -12.91 -33.58
C GLU A 461 24.92 -13.92 -33.48
N THR A 462 25.20 -15.19 -33.76
CA THR A 462 24.21 -16.27 -33.66
C THR A 462 23.78 -16.52 -32.22
N PHE A 463 24.73 -16.46 -31.28
CA PHE A 463 24.45 -16.50 -29.84
C PHE A 463 23.48 -15.39 -29.44
N GLU A 464 23.81 -14.14 -29.78
CA GLU A 464 23.00 -12.98 -29.42
C GLU A 464 21.58 -13.11 -29.97
N LYS A 465 21.43 -13.50 -31.23
CA LYS A 465 20.13 -13.75 -31.84
C LYS A 465 19.32 -14.78 -31.05
N HIS A 466 19.89 -15.97 -30.80
CA HIS A 466 19.17 -17.06 -30.13
C HIS A 466 18.84 -16.72 -28.68
N TYR A 467 19.76 -16.06 -27.96
CA TYR A 467 19.54 -15.66 -26.58
C TYR A 467 18.45 -14.59 -26.46
N LEU A 468 18.44 -13.60 -27.35
CA LEU A 468 17.40 -12.57 -27.36
C LEU A 468 16.02 -13.14 -27.72
N ASP A 469 15.94 -13.98 -28.76
CA ASP A 469 14.70 -14.63 -29.17
C ASP A 469 14.09 -15.45 -28.03
N LEU A 470 14.94 -16.25 -27.35
CA LEU A 470 14.53 -17.10 -26.23
C LEU A 470 14.10 -16.29 -25.00
N SER A 471 14.82 -15.19 -24.71
CA SER A 471 14.51 -14.30 -23.58
C SER A 471 13.21 -13.53 -23.80
N HIS A 472 12.99 -12.99 -25.01
CA HIS A 472 11.75 -12.28 -25.34
C HIS A 472 10.54 -13.22 -25.29
N ALA A 473 10.65 -14.43 -25.85
CA ALA A 473 9.60 -15.44 -25.74
C ALA A 473 9.27 -15.78 -24.28
N THR A 474 10.29 -15.96 -23.44
CA THR A 474 10.11 -16.22 -22.00
C THR A 474 9.42 -15.05 -21.27
N ILE A 475 9.80 -13.80 -21.57
CA ILE A 475 9.15 -12.60 -21.03
C ILE A 475 7.68 -12.53 -21.44
N GLU A 476 7.37 -12.80 -22.71
CA GLU A 476 6.01 -12.82 -23.23
C GLU A 476 5.17 -13.89 -22.53
N MET A 477 5.67 -15.12 -22.43
CA MET A 477 5.00 -16.21 -21.74
C MET A 477 4.71 -15.89 -20.27
N TYR A 478 5.69 -15.36 -19.52
CA TYR A 478 5.47 -14.93 -18.13
C TYR A 478 4.46 -13.79 -18.00
N THR A 479 4.44 -12.87 -18.96
CA THR A 479 3.48 -11.76 -19.00
C THR A 479 2.06 -12.28 -19.25
N ASN A 480 1.90 -13.21 -20.19
CA ASN A 480 0.61 -13.80 -20.55
C ASN A 480 -0.04 -14.57 -19.39
N ILE A 481 0.76 -15.26 -18.56
CA ILE A 481 0.25 -15.96 -17.36
C ILE A 481 0.14 -15.06 -16.12
N GLY A 482 0.36 -13.74 -16.25
CA GLY A 482 0.26 -12.78 -15.15
C GLY A 482 1.42 -12.81 -14.16
N ARG A 483 2.52 -13.54 -14.43
CA ARG A 483 3.73 -13.58 -13.58
C ARG A 483 4.71 -12.46 -13.94
N ILE A 484 4.28 -11.22 -13.73
CA ILE A 484 5.03 -10.02 -14.13
C ILE A 484 6.42 -9.94 -13.48
N ARG A 485 6.57 -10.38 -12.22
CA ARG A 485 7.88 -10.39 -11.53
C ARG A 485 8.91 -11.26 -12.24
N SER A 486 8.53 -12.46 -12.67
CA SER A 486 9.40 -13.37 -13.41
C SER A 486 9.78 -12.78 -14.76
N ALA A 487 8.84 -12.13 -15.46
CA ALA A 487 9.13 -11.38 -16.68
C ALA A 487 10.14 -10.24 -16.44
N LYS A 488 10.01 -9.48 -15.33
CA LYS A 488 10.97 -8.42 -14.98
C LYS A 488 12.34 -8.98 -14.59
N LEU A 489 12.41 -10.17 -14.00
CA LEU A 489 13.68 -10.83 -13.68
C LEU A 489 14.46 -11.18 -14.96
N VAL A 490 13.80 -11.83 -15.93
CA VAL A 490 14.41 -12.11 -17.25
C VAL A 490 14.79 -10.80 -17.97
N GLY A 491 13.96 -9.75 -17.85
CA GLY A 491 14.30 -8.43 -18.36
C GLY A 491 15.57 -7.83 -17.74
N LYS A 492 15.84 -8.08 -16.45
CA LYS A 492 17.09 -7.66 -15.80
C LYS A 492 18.30 -8.46 -16.31
N ASP A 493 18.13 -9.74 -16.60
CA ASP A 493 19.19 -10.54 -17.24
C ASP A 493 19.55 -10.01 -18.64
N LEU A 494 18.54 -9.56 -19.39
CA LEU A 494 18.74 -8.84 -20.66
C LEU A 494 19.44 -7.49 -20.46
N ALA A 495 19.09 -6.75 -19.40
CA ALA A 495 19.77 -5.49 -19.09
C ALA A 495 21.26 -5.71 -18.80
N GLU A 496 21.61 -6.74 -18.01
CA GLU A 496 23.01 -7.11 -17.77
C GLU A 496 23.73 -7.48 -19.07
N PHE A 497 23.09 -8.27 -19.93
CA PHE A 497 23.63 -8.63 -21.24
C PHE A 497 23.90 -7.38 -22.11
N TYR A 498 22.94 -6.45 -22.20
CA TYR A 498 23.12 -5.23 -22.97
C TYR A 498 24.18 -4.30 -22.40
N MET A 499 24.33 -4.21 -21.07
CA MET A 499 25.41 -3.46 -20.44
C MET A 499 26.78 -3.98 -20.88
N ARG A 500 26.98 -5.31 -20.91
CA ARG A 500 28.23 -5.94 -21.38
C ARG A 500 28.48 -5.74 -22.88
N LYS A 501 27.43 -5.55 -23.69
CA LYS A 501 27.52 -5.28 -25.14
C LYS A 501 27.60 -3.78 -25.49
N LYS A 502 27.79 -2.89 -24.51
CA LYS A 502 27.76 -1.41 -24.69
C LYS A 502 26.45 -0.88 -25.29
N GLY A 503 25.33 -1.52 -24.99
CA GLY A 503 23.99 -1.03 -25.31
C GLY A 503 23.22 -0.49 -24.09
N PRO A 504 23.76 0.47 -23.32
CA PRO A 504 23.14 0.89 -22.07
C PRO A 504 21.74 1.51 -22.28
N GLN A 505 21.43 2.07 -23.46
CA GLN A 505 20.09 2.60 -23.74
C GLN A 505 19.01 1.51 -23.64
N LYS A 506 19.29 0.30 -24.13
CA LYS A 506 18.34 -0.83 -24.05
C LYS A 506 18.25 -1.38 -22.63
N ALA A 507 19.38 -1.44 -21.93
CA ALA A 507 19.43 -1.88 -20.54
C ALA A 507 18.58 -0.99 -19.62
N GLU A 508 18.66 0.34 -19.81
CA GLU A 508 17.90 1.32 -19.02
C GLU A 508 16.40 1.04 -19.05
N VAL A 509 15.82 0.74 -20.22
CA VAL A 509 14.37 0.48 -20.37
C VAL A 509 13.92 -0.72 -19.52
N TYR A 510 14.69 -1.80 -19.53
CA TYR A 510 14.37 -2.99 -18.73
C TYR A 510 14.53 -2.72 -17.22
N LEU A 511 15.58 -2.00 -16.82
CA LEU A 511 15.84 -1.66 -15.42
C LEU A 511 14.78 -0.70 -14.86
N GLN A 512 14.39 0.33 -15.60
CA GLN A 512 13.32 1.25 -15.22
C GLN A 512 11.98 0.51 -15.08
N GLY A 513 11.65 -0.37 -16.04
CA GLY A 513 10.44 -1.18 -16.00
C GLY A 513 10.39 -2.14 -14.80
N ALA A 514 11.54 -2.73 -14.42
CA ALA A 514 11.66 -3.56 -13.23
C ALA A 514 11.56 -2.72 -11.95
N LEU A 515 12.28 -1.60 -11.87
CA LEU A 515 12.28 -0.68 -10.73
C LEU A 515 10.87 -0.18 -10.40
N LYS A 516 10.11 0.26 -11.42
CA LYS A 516 8.72 0.68 -11.26
C LYS A 516 7.83 -0.40 -10.63
N THR A 517 8.02 -1.65 -11.06
CA THR A 517 7.26 -2.79 -10.53
C THR A 517 7.63 -3.07 -9.07
N TYR A 518 8.93 -3.08 -8.75
CA TYR A 518 9.40 -3.34 -7.39
C TYR A 518 9.06 -2.20 -6.42
N LEU A 519 9.06 -0.94 -6.87
CA LEU A 519 8.61 0.21 -6.11
C LEU A 519 7.12 0.12 -5.77
N ALA A 520 6.28 -0.18 -6.78
CA ALA A 520 4.83 -0.32 -6.59
C ALA A 520 4.45 -1.42 -5.59
N GLU A 521 5.28 -2.46 -5.48
CA GLU A 521 5.06 -3.60 -4.59
C GLU A 521 5.85 -3.57 -3.28
N GLY A 522 6.80 -2.64 -3.11
CA GLY A 522 7.57 -2.46 -1.87
C GLY A 522 8.74 -3.43 -1.65
N TRP A 523 9.36 -3.98 -2.71
CA TRP A 523 10.49 -4.91 -2.57
C TRP A 523 11.84 -4.21 -2.34
N ALA A 524 12.11 -3.78 -1.11
CA ALA A 524 13.25 -2.94 -0.77
C ALA A 524 14.61 -3.45 -1.33
N LEU A 525 14.99 -4.70 -1.08
CA LEU A 525 16.26 -5.26 -1.58
C LEU A 525 16.37 -5.28 -3.11
N LEU A 526 15.27 -5.61 -3.81
CA LEU A 526 15.25 -5.62 -5.27
C LEU A 526 15.29 -4.20 -5.84
N ILE A 527 14.68 -3.23 -5.17
CA ILE A 527 14.78 -1.80 -5.50
C ILE A 527 16.23 -1.36 -5.39
N THR A 528 16.89 -1.61 -4.26
CA THR A 528 18.29 -1.25 -4.02
C THR A 528 19.21 -1.85 -5.09
N HIS A 529 19.10 -3.16 -5.34
CA HIS A 529 19.92 -3.82 -6.34
C HIS A 529 19.67 -3.26 -7.76
N THR A 530 18.41 -3.04 -8.13
CA THR A 530 18.06 -2.51 -9.46
C THR A 530 18.51 -1.06 -9.63
N ARG A 531 18.47 -0.25 -8.57
CA ARG A 531 19.03 1.12 -8.56
C ARG A 531 20.54 1.12 -8.77
N LYS A 532 21.30 0.18 -8.19
CA LYS A 532 22.74 0.06 -8.45
C LYS A 532 23.02 -0.18 -9.94
N GLN A 533 22.33 -1.15 -10.54
CA GLN A 533 22.46 -1.45 -11.97
C GLN A 533 22.06 -0.26 -12.84
N LEU A 534 21.00 0.46 -12.44
CA LEU A 534 20.53 1.66 -13.14
C LEU A 534 21.52 2.83 -13.03
N ALA A 535 22.14 3.03 -11.86
CA ALA A 535 23.15 4.06 -11.67
C ALA A 535 24.38 3.81 -12.57
N GLU A 536 24.85 2.56 -12.64
CA GLU A 536 25.93 2.18 -13.56
C GLU A 536 25.54 2.46 -15.02
N CYS A 537 24.32 2.07 -15.42
CA CYS A 537 23.77 2.33 -16.75
C CYS A 537 23.72 3.83 -17.09
N GLN A 538 23.22 4.66 -16.18
CA GLN A 538 23.12 6.13 -16.35
C GLN A 538 24.51 6.78 -16.44
N LYS A 539 25.48 6.30 -15.66
CA LYS A 539 26.88 6.75 -15.72
C LYS A 539 27.49 6.46 -17.10
N HIS A 540 27.25 5.28 -17.65
CA HIS A 540 27.69 4.92 -19.01
C HIS A 540 27.01 5.73 -20.12
N LEU A 541 25.75 6.14 -19.91
CA LEU A 541 25.00 6.99 -20.84
C LEU A 541 25.39 8.47 -20.78
N GLY A 542 26.19 8.89 -19.79
CA GLY A 542 26.50 10.30 -19.56
C GLY A 542 25.30 11.10 -19.06
N GLN A 543 24.24 10.45 -18.56
CA GLN A 543 23.06 11.10 -17.99
C GLN A 543 23.36 11.52 -16.53
N ILE A 544 24.14 12.57 -16.36
CA ILE A 544 24.68 12.99 -15.05
C ILE A 544 23.57 13.31 -14.05
N GLU A 545 22.51 14.01 -14.46
CA GLU A 545 21.40 14.37 -13.55
C GLU A 545 20.68 13.13 -13.01
N ASN A 546 20.31 12.21 -13.90
CA ASN A 546 19.66 10.95 -13.53
C ASN A 546 20.57 10.09 -12.65
N TYR A 547 21.87 10.02 -12.97
CA TYR A 547 22.86 9.30 -12.16
C TYR A 547 22.97 9.88 -10.74
N LEU A 548 23.03 11.22 -10.61
CA LEU A 548 23.09 11.89 -9.31
C LEU A 548 21.79 11.69 -8.51
N GLN A 549 20.64 11.68 -9.18
CA GLN A 549 19.36 11.36 -8.55
C GLN A 549 19.34 9.92 -8.04
N THR A 550 19.73 8.93 -8.84
CA THR A 550 19.81 7.53 -8.39
C THR A 550 20.85 7.36 -7.27
N SER A 551 22.01 8.00 -7.39
CA SER A 551 23.07 8.00 -6.38
C SER A 551 22.60 8.61 -5.06
N SER A 552 21.75 9.65 -5.09
CA SER A 552 21.16 10.23 -3.88
C SER A 552 20.32 9.21 -3.11
N LEU A 553 19.53 8.42 -3.83
CA LEU A 553 18.66 7.41 -3.24
C LEU A 553 19.48 6.24 -2.70
N LEU A 554 20.61 5.90 -3.34
CA LEU A 554 21.52 4.84 -2.89
C LEU A 554 22.34 5.27 -1.66
N ALA A 555 22.83 6.51 -1.60
CA ALA A 555 23.55 7.03 -0.42
C ALA A 555 22.68 6.99 0.86
N ALA A 556 21.37 7.15 0.69
CA ALA A 556 20.35 7.11 1.73
C ALA A 556 19.84 5.70 2.06
N ASP A 557 20.23 4.68 1.30
CA ASP A 557 19.62 3.35 1.38
C ASP A 557 20.23 2.52 2.53
N ASN A 558 19.41 2.21 3.53
CA ASN A 558 19.83 1.41 4.69
C ASN A 558 20.12 -0.06 4.38
N HIS A 559 19.80 -0.57 3.18
CA HIS A 559 20.11 -1.94 2.77
C HIS A 559 21.50 -2.10 2.16
N LEU A 560 22.23 -1.00 1.96
CA LEU A 560 23.62 -1.02 1.49
C LEU A 560 24.59 -0.99 2.65
N THR A 561 25.81 -1.47 2.39
CA THR A 561 26.93 -1.32 3.32
C THR A 561 27.33 0.16 3.47
N GLU A 562 27.92 0.53 4.61
CA GLU A 562 28.38 1.92 4.84
C GLU A 562 29.41 2.37 3.80
N ASP A 563 30.27 1.46 3.33
CA ASP A 563 31.25 1.74 2.28
C ASP A 563 30.58 2.10 0.94
N GLU A 564 29.55 1.35 0.55
CA GLU A 564 28.79 1.63 -0.68
C GLU A 564 28.00 2.93 -0.58
N ARG A 565 27.37 3.20 0.57
CA ARG A 565 26.66 4.47 0.81
C ARG A 565 27.62 5.65 0.74
N THR A 566 28.81 5.50 1.34
CA THR A 566 29.87 6.50 1.33
C THR A 566 30.36 6.75 -0.09
N HIS A 567 30.57 5.69 -0.87
CA HIS A 567 30.95 5.79 -2.28
C HIS A 567 29.98 6.66 -3.09
N PHE A 568 28.67 6.36 -3.04
CA PHE A 568 27.67 7.14 -3.78
C PHE A 568 27.52 8.58 -3.25
N CYS A 569 27.64 8.79 -1.94
CA CYS A 569 27.69 10.13 -1.36
C CYS A 569 28.88 10.93 -1.91
N GLN A 570 30.06 10.30 -1.96
CA GLN A 570 31.29 10.95 -2.40
C GLN A 570 31.29 11.26 -3.90
N GLU A 571 30.66 10.43 -4.74
CA GLU A 571 30.42 10.75 -6.16
C GLU A 571 29.62 12.05 -6.34
N ILE A 572 28.59 12.27 -5.50
CA ILE A 572 27.77 13.49 -5.53
C ILE A 572 28.61 14.71 -5.09
N LEU A 573 29.41 14.57 -4.02
CA LEU A 573 30.28 15.64 -3.53
C LEU A 573 31.42 15.96 -4.51
N ASN A 574 32.01 14.94 -5.13
CA ASN A 574 33.04 15.12 -6.16
C ASN A 574 32.50 15.94 -7.33
N PHE A 575 31.28 15.63 -7.80
CA PHE A 575 30.61 16.42 -8.83
C PHE A 575 30.32 17.86 -8.35
N ALA A 576 29.81 18.01 -7.12
CA ALA A 576 29.52 19.30 -6.53
C ALA A 576 30.75 20.23 -6.49
N ASN A 577 31.93 19.66 -6.20
CA ASN A 577 33.19 20.40 -6.00
C ASN A 577 34.01 20.65 -7.29
N GLN A 578 33.58 20.15 -8.45
CA GLN A 578 34.30 20.39 -9.71
C GLN A 578 34.24 21.87 -10.11
N GLN A 579 35.38 22.55 -10.20
CA GLN A 579 35.46 23.93 -10.71
C GLN A 579 35.30 23.95 -12.24
N THR A 580 34.41 24.81 -12.75
CA THR A 580 34.36 25.16 -14.18
C THR A 580 34.30 26.66 -14.34
N GLU A 581 35.12 27.18 -15.25
CA GLU A 581 35.09 28.55 -15.75
C GLU A 581 33.83 28.76 -16.62
N GLY A 582 32.70 29.08 -15.99
CA GLY A 582 31.45 29.39 -16.69
C GLY A 582 30.22 29.31 -15.78
N GLN A 583 29.18 30.08 -16.10
CA GLN A 583 27.85 30.03 -15.44
C GLN A 583 27.22 28.64 -15.65
N GLY A 584 27.62 27.65 -14.83
CA GLY A 584 27.15 26.27 -14.92
C GLY A 584 25.77 26.10 -14.31
N GLU A 585 24.86 25.45 -15.03
CA GLU A 585 23.57 24.97 -14.53
C GLU A 585 23.76 24.19 -13.22
N LYS A 586 22.99 24.54 -12.20
CA LYS A 586 22.96 23.81 -10.93
C LYS A 586 22.04 22.60 -11.08
N VAL A 587 22.52 21.42 -10.71
CA VAL A 587 21.70 20.21 -10.70
C VAL A 587 20.83 20.21 -9.44
N ILE A 588 19.52 20.11 -9.63
CA ILE A 588 18.56 20.12 -8.52
C ILE A 588 18.19 18.69 -8.15
N LEU A 589 18.41 18.33 -6.88
CA LEU A 589 18.11 17.02 -6.33
C LEU A 589 17.06 17.13 -5.22
N SER A 590 16.28 16.07 -5.04
CA SER A 590 15.31 15.99 -3.94
C SER A 590 16.03 15.94 -2.60
N MET A 591 15.61 16.77 -1.64
CA MET A 591 16.14 16.74 -0.27
C MET A 591 15.69 15.49 0.50
N HIS A 592 14.59 14.84 0.09
CA HIS A 592 14.02 13.68 0.81
C HIS A 592 15.01 12.51 0.96
N SER A 593 15.90 12.32 -0.02
CA SER A 593 16.95 11.31 0.04
C SER A 593 18.04 11.67 1.06
N PHE A 594 18.31 12.95 1.29
CA PHE A 594 19.49 13.39 2.05
C PHE A 594 19.18 13.85 3.46
N ALA A 595 18.08 14.54 3.65
CA ALA A 595 17.73 15.14 4.92
C ALA A 595 16.21 15.12 5.13
N GLN A 596 15.80 14.76 6.33
CA GLN A 596 14.41 14.82 6.76
C GLN A 596 14.22 15.95 7.75
N LEU A 597 13.29 16.85 7.47
CA LEU A 597 12.85 17.86 8.42
C LEU A 597 12.06 17.19 9.55
N LYS A 598 12.53 17.31 10.80
CA LYS A 598 11.91 16.68 11.98
C LYS A 598 11.10 17.66 12.80
N THR A 599 11.71 18.78 13.18
CA THR A 599 11.05 19.81 14.00
C THR A 599 11.44 21.21 13.58
N LEU A 600 10.54 22.15 13.81
CA LEU A 600 10.78 23.59 13.65
C LEU A 600 10.26 24.33 14.88
N HIS A 601 11.07 25.24 15.42
CA HIS A 601 10.77 26.02 16.61
C HIS A 601 10.93 27.52 16.32
N PHE A 602 9.94 28.31 16.73
CA PHE A 602 10.00 29.77 16.67
C PHE A 602 10.36 30.35 18.02
N ASP A 603 11.16 31.42 18.01
CA ASP A 603 11.37 32.28 19.17
C ASP A 603 11.13 33.73 18.74
N PRO A 604 10.05 34.39 19.22
CA PRO A 604 9.14 33.94 20.28
C PRO A 604 8.20 32.77 19.87
N PRO A 605 7.78 31.89 20.81
CA PRO A 605 6.99 30.67 20.51
C PRO A 605 5.64 30.90 19.84
N ASN A 606 5.07 32.09 19.98
CA ASN A 606 3.81 32.46 19.33
C ASN A 606 3.97 32.78 17.83
N ALA A 607 5.21 32.85 17.30
CA ALA A 607 5.52 33.23 15.92
C ALA A 607 4.86 34.55 15.48
N VAL A 608 4.64 35.47 16.43
CA VAL A 608 4.05 36.79 16.21
C VAL A 608 5.02 37.84 16.73
N VAL A 609 5.52 38.68 15.83
CA VAL A 609 6.53 39.70 16.13
C VAL A 609 6.03 41.06 15.63
N HIS A 610 6.44 42.15 16.27
CA HIS A 610 6.12 43.49 15.78
C HIS A 610 7.12 43.94 14.72
N VAL A 611 6.77 44.95 13.92
CA VAL A 611 7.72 45.57 12.97
C VAL A 611 8.98 46.06 13.72
N GLY A 612 10.16 45.59 13.31
CA GLY A 612 11.45 45.88 13.94
C GLY A 612 11.95 44.83 14.94
N GLY A 613 11.07 43.92 15.40
CA GLY A 613 11.44 42.84 16.31
C GLY A 613 12.29 41.75 15.65
N THR A 614 13.07 41.02 16.45
CA THR A 614 13.87 39.88 15.98
C THR A 614 13.07 38.59 16.10
N LEU A 615 13.05 37.79 15.03
CA LEU A 615 12.51 36.44 15.01
C LEU A 615 13.67 35.46 14.82
N SER A 616 13.72 34.40 15.62
CA SER A 616 14.58 33.26 15.35
C SER A 616 13.79 31.99 15.04
N VAL A 617 14.27 31.22 14.07
CA VAL A 617 13.67 29.96 13.61
C VAL A 617 14.73 28.89 13.75
N GLU A 618 14.53 27.94 14.66
CA GLU A 618 15.39 26.78 14.82
C GLU A 618 14.79 25.56 14.11
N LEU A 619 15.57 24.97 13.21
CA LEU A 619 15.21 23.84 12.36
C LEU A 619 16.04 22.62 12.80
N THR A 620 15.38 21.49 12.99
CA THR A 620 16.06 20.20 13.24
C THR A 620 15.95 19.32 12.00
N LEU A 621 17.09 19.08 11.35
CA LEU A 621 17.21 18.20 10.18
C LEU A 621 17.90 16.89 10.58
N LEU A 622 17.30 15.76 10.23
CA LEU A 622 17.95 14.47 10.27
C LEU A 622 18.65 14.22 8.93
N SER A 623 19.97 14.33 8.89
CA SER A 623 20.81 13.95 7.76
C SER A 623 20.93 12.42 7.68
N GLN A 624 20.62 11.85 6.52
CA GLN A 624 20.81 10.44 6.20
C GLN A 624 22.16 10.17 5.49
N MET A 625 23.01 11.19 5.37
CA MET A 625 24.33 11.05 4.79
C MET A 625 25.23 10.18 5.69
N PRO A 626 26.05 9.29 5.10
CA PRO A 626 27.00 8.47 5.86
C PRO A 626 28.23 9.27 6.33
N ILE A 627 28.51 10.42 5.72
CA ILE A 627 29.68 11.27 6.00
C ILE A 627 29.27 12.73 6.27
N PRO A 628 30.10 13.51 6.98
CA PRO A 628 29.86 14.95 7.16
C PRO A 628 29.94 15.71 5.83
N VAL A 629 28.99 16.62 5.60
CA VAL A 629 28.90 17.37 4.35
C VAL A 629 29.03 18.86 4.61
N GLN A 630 30.00 19.50 3.97
CA GLN A 630 30.12 20.96 3.99
C GLN A 630 29.10 21.58 3.05
N VAL A 631 28.23 22.40 3.61
CA VAL A 631 27.12 23.07 2.93
C VAL A 631 27.42 24.56 2.83
N ASP A 632 27.39 25.09 1.60
CA ASP A 632 27.67 26.49 1.33
C ASP A 632 26.56 27.39 1.91
N GLN A 633 25.30 26.97 1.71
CA GLN A 633 24.15 27.74 2.14
C GLN A 633 22.92 26.84 2.35
N ILE A 634 22.21 27.06 3.45
CA ILE A 634 20.84 26.57 3.67
C ILE A 634 19.92 27.79 3.65
N ALA A 635 18.86 27.71 2.85
CA ALA A 635 17.89 28.79 2.67
C ALA A 635 16.46 28.29 2.81
N ILE A 636 15.62 29.04 3.52
CA ILE A 636 14.17 28.87 3.54
C ILE A 636 13.57 29.96 2.67
N ASN A 637 12.87 29.57 1.60
CA ASN A 637 12.11 30.49 0.77
C ASN A 637 10.79 30.82 1.46
N VAL A 638 10.53 32.13 1.60
CA VAL A 638 9.39 32.66 2.33
C VAL A 638 8.50 33.44 1.38
N HIS A 639 7.21 33.10 1.39
CA HIS A 639 6.18 33.84 0.68
C HIS A 639 5.54 34.88 1.60
N PHE A 640 5.50 36.14 1.17
CA PHE A 640 4.90 37.25 1.90
C PHE A 640 3.51 37.59 1.35
N SER A 641 2.54 37.76 2.25
CA SER A 641 1.17 38.17 1.92
C SER A 641 0.69 39.31 2.81
N ILE A 642 0.05 40.32 2.21
CA ILE A 642 -0.52 41.49 2.89
C ILE A 642 -2.03 41.23 3.10
N GLU A 643 -2.39 40.35 4.02
CA GLU A 643 -3.78 40.20 4.46
C GLU A 643 -4.03 40.99 5.76
N LYS A 644 -4.98 41.94 5.74
CA LYS A 644 -5.39 42.67 6.95
C LYS A 644 -6.17 41.72 7.88
N ASN A 645 -5.77 41.62 9.15
CA ASN A 645 -6.36 40.78 10.23
C ASN A 645 -6.01 39.27 10.27
N SER A 646 -4.91 38.81 9.67
CA SER A 646 -4.51 37.39 9.72
C SER A 646 -3.92 36.91 11.06
N TYR A 647 -3.46 37.80 11.95
CA TYR A 647 -2.79 37.41 13.21
C TYR A 647 -3.63 36.53 14.15
N ARG A 648 -4.96 36.68 14.13
CA ARG A 648 -5.87 35.76 14.87
C ARG A 648 -5.87 34.35 14.27
N LYS A 649 -5.83 34.25 12.94
CA LYS A 649 -5.82 32.96 12.22
C LYS A 649 -4.53 32.19 12.45
N THR A 650 -3.38 32.85 12.48
CA THR A 650 -2.08 32.20 12.75
C THR A 650 -1.98 31.74 14.20
N ALA A 651 -2.45 32.53 15.17
CA ALA A 651 -2.53 32.12 16.57
C ALA A 651 -3.49 30.92 16.79
N GLU A 652 -4.64 30.91 16.11
CA GLU A 652 -5.58 29.78 16.10
C GLU A 652 -5.05 28.52 15.39
N TRP A 653 -4.29 28.69 14.31
CA TRP A 653 -3.65 27.57 13.60
C TRP A 653 -2.53 26.96 14.46
N LEU A 654 -1.70 27.81 15.04
CA LEU A 654 -0.63 27.42 15.94
C LEU A 654 -1.19 26.68 17.17
N THR A 655 -2.32 27.10 17.76
CA THR A 655 -2.92 26.39 18.90
C THR A 655 -3.48 25.00 18.56
N LYS A 656 -3.84 24.74 17.30
CA LYS A 656 -4.30 23.41 16.84
C LYS A 656 -3.18 22.42 16.49
N HIS A 657 -2.00 22.92 16.11
CA HIS A 657 -0.87 22.11 15.63
C HIS A 657 0.38 22.17 16.57
N LYS A 658 0.25 22.69 17.79
CA LYS A 658 1.34 22.84 18.78
C LYS A 658 1.29 21.82 19.92
N THR A 659 2.49 21.49 20.41
CA THR A 659 2.71 21.12 21.81
C THR A 659 2.95 22.39 22.63
N SER A 660 2.75 22.37 23.95
CA SER A 660 2.84 23.53 24.88
C SER A 660 4.10 24.39 24.76
N ASN A 661 5.14 23.93 24.06
CA ASN A 661 6.46 24.55 23.97
C ASN A 661 6.74 25.25 22.62
N GLY A 662 5.76 25.37 21.71
CA GLY A 662 5.96 26.08 20.43
C GLY A 662 6.73 25.30 19.33
N ILE A 663 6.89 23.99 19.51
CA ILE A 663 7.58 23.10 18.56
C ILE A 663 6.57 22.53 17.56
N ILE A 664 6.87 22.66 16.28
CA ILE A 664 6.15 22.03 15.16
C ILE A 664 6.90 20.75 14.79
N SER A 665 6.23 19.61 14.88
CA SER A 665 6.78 18.31 14.47
C SER A 665 6.28 17.92 13.09
N PHE A 666 7.18 17.47 12.24
CA PHE A 666 6.90 16.94 10.92
C PHE A 666 6.79 15.42 11.04
N SER A 667 5.65 14.85 10.65
CA SER A 667 5.44 13.39 10.72
C SER A 667 6.36 12.69 9.72
N ASN A 668 6.94 11.56 10.16
CA ASN A 668 7.59 10.63 9.25
C ASN A 668 6.51 9.99 8.38
N GLU A 669 6.62 10.13 7.05
CA GLU A 669 6.05 9.10 6.19
C GLU A 669 6.78 7.79 6.52
N VAL A 670 6.01 6.81 7.01
CA VAL A 670 6.51 5.48 7.36
C VAL A 670 6.95 4.80 6.08
N VAL A 671 8.26 4.64 5.92
CA VAL A 671 8.84 3.65 5.00
C VAL A 671 8.37 2.27 5.49
N GLY A 672 7.32 1.71 4.89
CA GLY A 672 6.90 0.34 5.22
C GLY A 672 5.45 -0.10 5.01
N PHE A 673 4.50 0.79 4.65
CA PHE A 673 3.15 0.35 4.26
C PHE A 673 2.87 0.67 2.78
N PRO A 674 2.31 -0.29 2.01
CA PRO A 674 2.01 -0.07 0.59
C PRO A 674 0.91 0.99 0.49
N LEU A 675 1.28 2.21 0.08
CA LEU A 675 0.30 3.20 -0.34
C LEU A 675 -0.39 2.67 -1.59
N SER A 676 -1.64 2.26 -1.41
CA SER A 676 -2.58 1.94 -2.46
C SER A 676 -2.72 3.10 -3.44
N ARG A 677 -2.57 2.80 -4.73
CA ARG A 677 -3.01 3.56 -5.92
C ARG A 677 -3.00 5.10 -5.76
N ASN A 678 -1.97 5.70 -6.35
CA ASN A 678 -1.75 7.11 -6.66
C ASN A 678 -0.84 7.84 -5.67
N ASN A 679 0.29 8.34 -6.20
CA ASN A 679 1.25 9.25 -5.58
C ASN A 679 0.64 10.65 -5.26
N LEU A 680 -0.62 10.71 -4.80
CA LEU A 680 -1.28 11.96 -4.43
C LEU A 680 -1.44 11.99 -2.90
N PRO A 681 -1.05 13.09 -2.22
CA PRO A 681 -1.38 13.26 -0.82
C PRO A 681 -2.90 13.20 -0.62
N ALA A 682 -3.36 12.53 0.44
CA ALA A 682 -4.79 12.39 0.73
C ALA A 682 -5.45 13.77 0.86
N LEU A 683 -6.68 13.93 0.34
CA LEU A 683 -7.46 15.17 0.45
C LEU A 683 -7.68 15.54 1.92
N GLU A 684 -7.11 16.67 2.35
CA GLU A 684 -7.30 17.18 3.71
C GLU A 684 -8.45 18.19 3.74
N LEU A 685 -9.66 17.69 3.97
CA LEU A 685 -10.89 18.48 4.03
C LEU A 685 -11.14 19.03 5.44
N TYR A 686 -11.49 20.30 5.53
CA TYR A 686 -11.80 20.99 6.78
C TYR A 686 -13.12 21.76 6.68
N GLU A 687 -13.96 21.66 7.70
CA GLU A 687 -15.21 22.41 7.81
C GLU A 687 -14.94 23.83 8.34
N MET A 688 -15.21 24.83 7.50
CA MET A 688 -15.13 26.24 7.88
C MET A 688 -16.50 26.73 8.34
N TYR A 689 -16.50 27.42 9.49
CA TYR A 689 -17.65 28.10 10.06
C TYR A 689 -17.28 29.57 10.27
N GLU A 690 -17.91 30.49 9.54
CA GLU A 690 -17.72 31.93 9.75
C GLU A 690 -18.90 32.47 10.57
N ARG A 691 -18.62 33.05 11.73
CA ARG A 691 -19.63 33.62 12.63
C ARG A 691 -19.50 35.15 12.70
N SER A 692 -20.63 35.85 12.75
CA SER A 692 -20.68 37.29 12.86
C SER A 692 -20.00 37.78 14.15
N PRO A 693 -19.09 38.77 14.11
CA PRO A 693 -18.40 39.28 15.30
C PRO A 693 -19.30 39.96 16.33
N SER A 694 -20.44 40.52 15.90
CA SER A 694 -21.35 41.29 16.75
C SER A 694 -22.35 40.43 17.53
N ASP A 695 -22.75 39.31 16.93
CA ASP A 695 -23.94 38.56 17.34
C ASP A 695 -23.74 37.03 17.28
N ASN A 696 -22.53 36.57 16.94
CA ASN A 696 -22.10 35.18 16.92
C ASN A 696 -22.98 34.24 16.08
N SER A 697 -23.79 34.80 15.17
CA SER A 697 -24.63 34.07 14.23
C SER A 697 -23.77 33.46 13.12
N LEU A 698 -24.11 32.24 12.71
CA LEU A 698 -23.42 31.54 11.63
C LEU A 698 -23.74 32.22 10.28
N ASN A 699 -22.76 32.83 9.63
CA ASN A 699 -22.93 33.53 8.35
C ASN A 699 -22.73 32.57 7.17
N THR A 700 -21.67 31.77 7.21
CA THR A 700 -21.27 30.88 6.10
C THR A 700 -20.68 29.57 6.63
N THR A 701 -21.03 28.47 5.97
CA THR A 701 -20.42 27.14 6.16
C THR A 701 -19.85 26.65 4.84
N GLY A 702 -18.64 26.10 4.86
CA GLY A 702 -18.02 25.54 3.67
C GLY A 702 -17.03 24.43 4.01
N ILE A 703 -16.69 23.63 3.01
CA ILE A 703 -15.61 22.63 3.12
C ILE A 703 -14.41 23.19 2.35
N ILE A 704 -13.28 23.34 3.02
CA ILE A 704 -12.01 23.81 2.44
C ILE A 704 -11.02 22.66 2.45
N CYS A 705 -10.43 22.37 1.30
CA CYS A 705 -9.32 21.46 1.21
C CYS A 705 -8.00 22.22 1.52
N LYS A 706 -7.30 21.86 2.60
CA LYS A 706 -6.09 22.56 3.06
C LYS A 706 -4.88 22.33 2.14
N ASN A 707 -4.78 21.14 1.56
CA ASN A 707 -3.69 20.75 0.66
C ASN A 707 -4.03 20.93 -0.83
N VAL A 708 -4.99 21.79 -1.19
CA VAL A 708 -5.32 22.11 -2.60
C VAL A 708 -4.09 22.51 -3.41
N HIS A 709 -3.18 23.26 -2.79
CA HIS A 709 -1.93 23.69 -3.42
C HIS A 709 -0.98 22.53 -3.76
N MET A 710 -1.10 21.38 -3.09
CA MET A 710 -0.41 20.14 -3.44
C MET A 710 -1.15 19.34 -4.52
N LEU A 711 -2.46 19.55 -4.67
CA LEU A 711 -3.33 18.80 -5.59
C LEU A 711 -3.55 19.49 -6.96
N LEU A 712 -3.42 20.82 -7.04
CA LEU A 712 -3.81 21.61 -8.23
C LEU A 712 -2.67 22.27 -9.02
N ARG A 713 -1.39 22.12 -8.65
CA ARG A 713 -0.28 22.59 -9.51
C ARG A 713 -0.12 21.63 -10.71
N ARG A 714 -0.37 22.17 -11.90
CA ARG A 714 -0.35 21.58 -13.25
C ARG A 714 0.46 20.28 -13.40
N GLN A 715 -0.23 19.19 -13.76
CA GLN A 715 0.30 18.23 -14.72
C GLN A 715 0.38 18.94 -16.07
N GLU A 716 1.53 19.50 -16.42
CA GLU A 716 1.82 19.72 -17.84
C GLU A 716 2.11 18.34 -18.45
N SER A 717 1.38 18.07 -19.53
CA SER A 717 1.30 16.79 -20.23
C SER A 717 2.67 16.33 -20.74
N SER A 718 3.34 15.45 -19.98
CA SER A 718 4.31 14.51 -20.52
C SER A 718 3.93 13.10 -20.08
N SER A 719 3.78 12.21 -21.06
CA SER A 719 3.39 10.81 -20.92
C SER A 719 4.52 9.92 -20.38
N SER A 720 5.31 10.42 -19.42
CA SER A 720 6.40 9.70 -18.75
C SER A 720 6.19 9.73 -17.23
N LEU A 721 5.33 8.84 -16.73
CA LEU A 721 5.20 8.60 -15.29
C LEU A 721 6.55 8.07 -14.76
N GLU A 722 7.20 8.90 -13.92
CA GLU A 722 8.47 8.72 -13.19
C GLU A 722 9.77 9.30 -13.80
N MET A 723 9.69 10.45 -14.47
CA MET A 723 10.69 11.50 -14.23
C MET A 723 10.08 12.44 -13.20
N SER A 724 10.71 12.64 -12.04
CA SER A 724 10.30 13.69 -11.12
C SER A 724 10.27 14.99 -11.91
N SER A 725 9.09 15.60 -12.05
CA SER A 725 8.94 16.96 -12.56
C SER A 725 10.01 17.82 -11.90
N GLY A 726 10.86 18.45 -12.72
CA GLY A 726 12.01 19.21 -12.26
C GLY A 726 11.65 20.05 -11.04
N VAL A 727 12.40 19.88 -9.95
CA VAL A 727 12.12 20.59 -8.71
C VAL A 727 12.34 22.08 -8.99
N THR A 728 11.25 22.84 -9.09
CA THR A 728 11.34 24.26 -9.44
C THR A 728 11.77 25.08 -8.24
N LEU A 729 12.74 25.95 -8.47
CA LEU A 729 13.23 26.91 -7.49
C LEU A 729 12.24 28.08 -7.45
N GLU A 730 11.60 28.34 -6.30
CA GLU A 730 10.76 29.53 -6.16
C GLU A 730 11.65 30.76 -5.96
N ASP A 731 11.52 31.76 -6.82
CA ASP A 731 12.23 33.04 -6.72
C ASP A 731 11.55 33.93 -5.67
N GLY A 732 11.85 33.67 -4.39
CA GLY A 732 11.27 34.39 -3.26
C GLY A 732 12.04 35.66 -2.92
N ALA A 733 11.37 36.82 -2.92
CA ALA A 733 11.94 38.10 -2.47
C ALA A 733 12.40 38.09 -1.00
N HIS A 734 11.86 37.17 -0.19
CA HIS A 734 12.24 36.97 1.21
C HIS A 734 12.82 35.57 1.41
N MET A 735 14.05 35.50 1.92
CA MET A 735 14.74 34.24 2.24
C MET A 735 15.40 34.32 3.61
N LEU A 736 15.27 33.27 4.41
CA LEU A 736 16.08 33.07 5.62
C LEU A 736 17.31 32.27 5.23
N LYS A 737 18.52 32.75 5.52
CA LYS A 737 19.77 32.13 5.05
C LYS A 737 20.74 31.88 6.19
N CYS A 738 21.39 30.73 6.16
CA CYS A 738 22.58 30.40 6.95
C CYS A 738 23.65 29.88 5.99
N SER A 739 24.91 30.25 6.22
CA SER A 739 26.02 29.92 5.32
C SER A 739 27.13 29.18 6.07
N ASN A 740 27.91 28.38 5.33
CA ASN A 740 29.08 27.63 5.82
C ASN A 740 28.78 26.73 7.02
N LEU A 741 27.91 25.74 6.81
CA LEU A 741 27.51 24.77 7.82
C LEU A 741 28.10 23.40 7.48
N ILE A 742 28.46 22.62 8.51
CA ILE A 742 28.79 21.20 8.35
C ILE A 742 27.58 20.42 8.85
N LEU A 743 26.97 19.63 7.96
CA LEU A 743 25.93 18.68 8.34
C LEU A 743 26.57 17.36 8.72
N GLU A 744 26.50 17.02 10.01
CA GLU A 744 26.92 15.74 10.53
C GLU A 744 25.89 14.64 10.19
N PRO A 745 26.30 13.37 10.06
CA PRO A 745 25.36 12.26 10.02
C PRO A 745 24.41 12.28 11.23
N GLY A 746 23.11 12.14 11.01
CA GLY A 746 22.10 12.19 12.08
C GLY A 746 21.51 13.59 12.32
N ILE A 747 21.25 13.93 13.59
CA ILE A 747 20.42 15.10 13.94
C ILE A 747 21.27 16.39 13.95
N ASN A 748 20.86 17.37 13.15
CA ASN A 748 21.49 18.69 13.03
C ASN A 748 20.49 19.79 13.42
N ARG A 749 20.94 20.77 14.21
CA ARG A 749 20.14 21.95 14.60
C ARG A 749 20.68 23.20 13.93
N ILE A 750 19.82 23.92 13.20
CA ILE A 750 20.19 25.09 12.41
C ILE A 750 19.29 26.25 12.82
N THR A 751 19.88 27.39 13.19
CA THR A 751 19.13 28.56 13.65
C THR A 751 19.23 29.70 12.65
N PHE A 752 18.08 30.13 12.11
CA PHE A 752 17.94 31.31 11.28
C PHE A 752 17.52 32.50 12.16
N ARG A 753 18.12 33.68 11.94
CA ARG A 753 17.72 34.93 12.62
C ARG A 753 17.36 35.98 11.58
N THR A 754 16.22 36.64 11.75
CA THR A 754 15.77 37.72 10.87
C THR A 754 15.13 38.86 11.67
N GLN A 755 15.17 40.08 11.10
CA GLN A 755 14.48 41.24 11.64
C GLN A 755 13.21 41.49 10.83
N ALA A 756 12.06 41.58 11.51
CA ALA A 756 10.77 41.80 10.90
C ALA A 756 10.69 43.20 10.26
N LYS A 757 10.45 43.28 8.95
CA LYS A 757 10.45 44.54 8.19
C LYS A 757 9.05 45.06 7.88
N GLU A 758 8.24 44.25 7.21
CA GLU A 758 6.94 44.66 6.70
C GLU A 758 5.81 43.96 7.46
N PRO A 759 4.71 44.66 7.80
CA PRO A 759 3.56 44.03 8.45
C PRO A 759 2.83 43.13 7.44
N GLY A 760 2.58 41.88 7.83
CA GLY A 760 1.94 40.87 7.00
C GLY A 760 2.25 39.45 7.48
N THR A 761 1.79 38.47 6.70
CA THR A 761 1.99 37.04 6.99
C THR A 761 3.10 36.47 6.11
N TYR A 762 4.06 35.81 6.75
CA TYR A 762 5.20 35.17 6.10
C TYR A 762 5.06 33.66 6.19
N THR A 763 4.92 32.99 5.04
CA THR A 763 4.75 31.53 4.95
C THR A 763 6.04 30.86 4.48
N LEU A 764 6.55 29.89 5.23
CA LEU A 764 7.68 29.07 4.82
C LEU A 764 7.20 28.06 3.76
N ARG A 765 7.78 28.10 2.55
CA ARG A 765 7.30 27.28 1.41
C ARG A 765 8.24 26.15 1.04
N GLN A 766 9.51 26.47 0.90
CA GLN A 766 10.52 25.58 0.33
C GLN A 766 11.82 25.71 1.12
N LEU A 767 12.49 24.58 1.36
CA LEU A 767 13.80 24.52 2.00
C LEU A 767 14.83 24.08 0.95
N CYS A 768 15.88 24.88 0.79
CA CYS A 768 16.93 24.70 -0.19
C CYS A 768 18.28 24.58 0.51
N MET A 769 19.13 23.70 0.01
CA MET A 769 20.49 23.49 0.49
C MET A 769 21.44 23.42 -0.70
N SER A 770 22.45 24.27 -0.75
CA SER A 770 23.43 24.30 -1.83
C SER A 770 24.77 23.75 -1.39
N VAL A 771 25.31 22.84 -2.20
CA VAL A 771 26.65 22.25 -2.09
C VAL A 771 27.29 22.34 -3.47
N GLY A 772 28.14 23.33 -3.69
CA GLY A 772 28.76 23.63 -4.98
C GLY A 772 27.76 23.75 -6.11
N LYS A 773 27.86 22.84 -7.10
CA LYS A 773 26.97 22.75 -8.27
C LYS A 773 25.63 22.04 -7.99
N VAL A 774 25.47 21.43 -6.83
CA VAL A 774 24.29 20.63 -6.49
C VAL A 774 23.41 21.41 -5.51
N GLN A 775 22.11 21.42 -5.78
CA GLN A 775 21.14 22.03 -4.89
C GLN A 775 20.09 21.01 -4.48
N PHE A 776 20.02 20.71 -3.18
CA PHE A 776 18.99 19.86 -2.60
C PHE A 776 17.79 20.72 -2.23
N VAL A 777 16.61 20.28 -2.65
CA VAL A 777 15.39 21.06 -2.46
C VAL A 777 14.30 20.17 -1.86
N LEU A 778 13.72 20.63 -0.76
CA LEU A 778 12.45 20.17 -0.22
C LEU A 778 11.36 21.10 -0.76
N PRO A 779 10.60 20.69 -1.79
CA PRO A 779 9.68 21.59 -2.51
C PRO A 779 8.54 22.09 -1.64
N HIS A 780 8.13 21.33 -0.63
CA HIS A 780 6.99 21.65 0.23
C HIS A 780 7.33 21.40 1.70
N ILE A 781 7.17 22.44 2.52
CA ILE A 781 7.18 22.32 3.98
C ILE A 781 5.73 22.13 4.42
N TYR A 782 5.38 20.90 4.82
CA TYR A 782 4.04 20.55 5.30
C TYR A 782 4.11 19.86 6.67
N PRO A 783 3.32 20.27 7.69
CA PRO A 783 2.20 21.21 7.63
C PRO A 783 2.65 22.66 7.34
N ILE A 784 1.76 23.48 6.77
CA ILE A 784 2.08 24.87 6.36
C ILE A 784 2.56 25.67 7.58
N VAL A 785 3.78 26.20 7.55
CA VAL A 785 4.34 26.97 8.67
C VAL A 785 4.34 28.47 8.35
N GLN A 786 3.85 29.30 9.29
CA GLN A 786 3.70 30.75 9.13
C GLN A 786 4.16 31.53 10.38
N TYR A 787 4.64 32.75 10.17
CA TYR A 787 4.81 33.76 11.21
C TYR A 787 4.20 35.09 10.77
N ASP A 788 3.70 35.87 11.73
CA ASP A 788 3.09 37.16 11.46
C ASP A 788 3.89 38.32 12.01
N VAL A 789 3.93 39.39 11.22
CA VAL A 789 4.45 40.68 11.62
C VAL A 789 3.29 41.66 11.74
N TYR A 790 3.03 42.16 12.95
CA TYR A 790 1.95 43.11 13.20
C TYR A 790 2.45 44.54 13.44
N SER A 791 1.57 45.51 13.19
CA SER A 791 1.73 46.91 13.56
C SER A 791 0.51 47.32 14.38
N GLN A 792 0.70 47.76 15.62
CA GLN A 792 -0.38 48.16 16.54
C GLN A 792 -0.53 49.68 16.55
N GLU A 793 -1.75 50.21 16.41
CA GLU A 793 -2.03 51.64 16.55
C GLU A 793 -2.03 52.08 18.02
N PRO A 794 -1.61 53.33 18.33
CA PRO A 794 -1.73 53.90 19.67
C PRO A 794 -3.19 54.03 20.13
N GLN A 795 -3.48 53.73 21.40
CA GLN A 795 -4.84 53.72 21.96
C GLN A 795 -4.90 54.39 23.34
N LEU A 796 -6.01 55.09 23.62
CA LEU A 796 -6.33 55.67 24.93
C LEU A 796 -7.60 55.01 25.50
N LYS A 797 -7.53 54.53 26.75
CA LYS A 797 -8.68 54.02 27.50
C LYS A 797 -8.84 54.79 28.81
N VAL A 798 -10.07 55.14 29.16
CA VAL A 798 -10.42 55.84 30.41
C VAL A 798 -11.55 55.08 31.09
N GLU A 799 -11.35 54.70 32.36
CA GLU A 799 -12.30 53.88 33.12
C GLU A 799 -12.41 54.37 34.57
N PRO A 800 -13.64 54.46 35.13
CA PRO A 800 -13.82 54.81 36.55
C PRO A 800 -13.29 53.67 37.44
N LEU A 801 -12.71 54.02 38.60
CA LEU A 801 -12.26 53.00 39.56
C LEU A 801 -13.42 52.39 40.37
N THR A 802 -14.60 53.00 40.34
CA THR A 802 -15.83 52.53 40.98
C THR A 802 -16.91 52.21 39.94
N ASP A 803 -17.81 51.27 40.25
CA ASP A 803 -18.85 50.79 39.32
C ASP A 803 -19.87 51.88 38.91
N SER A 804 -20.07 52.91 39.74
CA SER A 804 -20.91 54.07 39.42
C SER A 804 -20.30 55.35 39.98
N LEU A 805 -20.11 56.37 39.15
CA LEU A 805 -19.72 57.69 39.62
C LEU A 805 -20.93 58.35 40.28
N LEU A 806 -20.80 58.89 41.50
CA LEU A 806 -21.84 59.68 42.16
C LEU A 806 -21.70 61.20 41.90
N ALA A 807 -22.83 61.88 41.74
CA ALA A 807 -22.87 63.34 41.59
C ALA A 807 -22.52 64.05 42.92
N GLY A 808 -21.79 65.16 42.84
CA GLY A 808 -21.46 66.01 43.98
C GLY A 808 -20.26 65.59 44.83
N ILE A 809 -19.54 64.50 44.49
CA ILE A 809 -18.32 64.07 45.22
C ILE A 809 -17.14 63.78 44.27
N PRO A 810 -15.88 64.05 44.67
CA PRO A 810 -14.70 63.68 43.88
C PRO A 810 -14.53 62.15 43.80
N GLN A 811 -14.31 61.60 42.61
CA GLN A 811 -14.05 60.18 42.40
C GLN A 811 -12.94 59.95 41.37
N LYS A 812 -12.12 58.93 41.56
CA LYS A 812 -10.95 58.63 40.72
C LYS A 812 -11.29 57.87 39.44
N VAL A 813 -10.60 58.23 38.37
CA VAL A 813 -10.69 57.67 37.01
C VAL A 813 -9.28 57.33 36.52
N LYS A 814 -9.12 56.12 35.98
CA LYS A 814 -7.85 55.61 35.46
C LYS A 814 -7.73 55.87 33.96
N PHE A 815 -6.58 56.38 33.54
CA PHE A 815 -6.17 56.59 32.16
C PHE A 815 -5.10 55.56 31.79
N THR A 816 -5.28 54.89 30.65
CA THR A 816 -4.35 53.90 30.10
C THR A 816 -4.02 54.25 28.66
N VAL A 817 -2.77 54.63 28.38
CA VAL A 817 -2.25 54.92 27.04
C VAL A 817 -1.39 53.76 26.57
N THR A 818 -1.76 53.14 25.45
CA THR A 818 -0.93 52.13 24.77
C THR A 818 -0.25 52.81 23.59
N THR A 819 1.09 52.86 23.56
CA THR A 819 1.82 53.68 22.57
C THR A 819 1.84 53.08 21.17
N GLY A 820 1.65 51.76 21.02
CA GLY A 820 1.65 51.10 19.71
C GLY A 820 2.94 51.39 18.93
N HIS A 821 2.86 51.64 17.62
CA HIS A 821 4.01 52.05 16.80
C HIS A 821 4.49 53.49 17.04
N TYR A 822 3.77 54.28 17.84
CA TYR A 822 4.13 55.67 18.15
C TYR A 822 5.13 55.72 19.31
N THR A 823 6.20 56.49 19.16
CA THR A 823 7.18 56.73 20.24
C THR A 823 6.86 58.05 20.92
N MET A 824 6.57 58.02 22.22
CA MET A 824 6.20 59.21 23.00
C MET A 824 7.42 60.12 23.21
N LYS A 825 7.33 61.35 22.71
CA LYS A 825 8.39 62.36 22.77
C LYS A 825 8.16 63.31 23.93
N ASN A 826 9.23 64.03 24.30
CA ASN A 826 9.14 65.09 25.30
C ASN A 826 8.25 66.23 24.76
N GLY A 827 7.16 66.55 25.47
CA GLY A 827 6.19 67.58 25.08
C GLY A 827 4.86 67.04 24.53
N ASP A 828 4.72 65.73 24.34
CA ASP A 828 3.45 65.13 23.96
C ASP A 828 2.42 65.29 25.09
N THR A 829 1.28 65.92 24.78
CA THR A 829 0.24 66.25 25.78
C THR A 829 -1.12 65.69 25.39
N LEU A 830 -1.87 65.20 26.38
CA LEU A 830 -3.30 64.94 26.24
C LEU A 830 -4.06 66.20 26.63
N GLN A 831 -4.92 66.71 25.76
CA GLN A 831 -5.75 67.87 26.05
C GLN A 831 -7.20 67.43 26.28
N LEU A 832 -7.70 67.60 27.49
CA LEU A 832 -9.07 67.27 27.87
C LEU A 832 -9.91 68.55 27.86
N SER A 833 -11.01 68.56 27.13
CA SER A 833 -12.01 69.63 27.24
C SER A 833 -12.88 69.38 28.46
N ASN A 834 -12.79 70.25 29.47
CA ASN A 834 -13.61 70.14 30.67
C ASN A 834 -15.03 70.66 30.37
N ALA A 835 -16.06 69.94 30.81
CA ALA A 835 -17.41 70.49 30.85
C ALA A 835 -17.55 71.38 32.09
N ASP A 836 -18.23 72.53 32.00
CA ASP A 836 -18.43 73.45 33.14
C ASP A 836 -19.08 72.75 34.35
N ALA A 837 -19.88 71.71 34.09
CA ALA A 837 -20.53 70.89 35.10
C ALA A 837 -19.67 69.71 35.60
N MET A 838 -18.46 69.49 35.08
CA MET A 838 -17.59 68.36 35.47
C MET A 838 -16.11 68.79 35.56
N PRO A 839 -15.69 69.47 36.65
CA PRO A 839 -14.27 69.75 36.86
C PRO A 839 -13.45 68.47 37.03
N VAL A 840 -12.30 68.44 36.37
CA VAL A 840 -11.25 67.43 36.59
C VAL A 840 -10.33 67.94 37.70
N LEU A 841 -10.25 67.18 38.78
CA LEU A 841 -9.43 67.43 39.96
C LEU A 841 -8.14 66.61 39.86
N TYR A 842 -7.03 67.20 40.29
CA TYR A 842 -5.72 66.55 40.24
C TYR A 842 -4.85 66.97 41.41
N HIS A 843 -3.97 66.07 41.82
CA HIS A 843 -2.97 66.36 42.84
C HIS A 843 -1.67 66.83 42.16
N PRO A 844 -0.94 67.83 42.70
CA PRO A 844 0.35 68.27 42.16
C PRO A 844 1.42 67.16 42.08
N GLU A 845 1.19 66.03 42.77
CA GLU A 845 2.09 64.86 42.82
C GLU A 845 1.57 63.65 42.03
N SER A 846 0.60 63.81 41.12
CA SER A 846 0.12 62.69 40.30
C SER A 846 1.27 61.98 39.56
N LYS A 847 1.33 60.65 39.61
CA LYS A 847 2.40 59.85 38.98
C LYS A 847 1.83 58.95 37.89
N ALA A 848 2.56 58.84 36.78
CA ALA A 848 2.34 57.87 35.74
C ALA A 848 3.32 56.71 35.85
N VAL A 849 2.84 55.49 35.64
CA VAL A 849 3.67 54.27 35.61
C VAL A 849 3.79 53.78 34.17
N ILE A 850 5.02 53.47 33.74
CA ILE A 850 5.32 52.95 32.41
C ILE A 850 5.59 51.46 32.52
N TYR A 851 4.88 50.67 31.73
CA TYR A 851 5.04 49.23 31.59
C TYR A 851 5.59 48.87 30.21
N SER A 852 6.41 47.81 30.16
CA SER A 852 6.84 47.16 28.91
C SER A 852 5.65 46.44 28.25
N ASN A 853 5.86 45.96 27.02
CA ASN A 853 4.89 45.09 26.34
C ASN A 853 4.59 43.78 27.11
N THR A 854 5.50 43.33 27.99
CA THR A 854 5.32 42.17 28.87
C THR A 854 4.67 42.50 30.23
N ARG A 855 4.19 43.75 30.42
CA ARG A 855 3.66 44.30 31.68
C ARG A 855 4.67 44.37 32.83
N GLU A 856 5.97 44.31 32.53
CA GLU A 856 6.98 44.61 33.54
C GLU A 856 7.05 46.13 33.76
N ARG A 857 7.14 46.53 35.02
CA ARG A 857 7.23 47.95 35.39
C ARG A 857 8.61 48.48 35.00
N VAL A 858 8.67 49.34 33.99
CA VAL A 858 9.92 49.91 33.47
C VAL A 858 10.32 51.13 34.28
N SER A 859 9.38 52.04 34.54
CA SER A 859 9.66 53.29 35.27
C SER A 859 8.40 53.94 35.84
N GLN A 860 8.58 54.95 36.69
CA GLN A 860 7.51 55.81 37.21
C GLN A 860 7.96 57.28 37.08
N SER A 861 7.07 58.15 36.62
CA SER A 861 7.36 59.57 36.40
C SER A 861 6.23 60.44 36.94
N THR A 862 6.56 61.62 37.46
CA THR A 862 5.58 62.63 37.88
C THR A 862 4.92 63.28 36.66
N LEU A 863 3.60 63.44 36.68
CA LEU A 863 2.83 64.09 35.62
C LEU A 863 2.83 65.60 35.81
N THR A 864 3.05 66.33 34.72
CA THR A 864 2.87 67.78 34.70
C THR A 864 1.49 68.08 34.13
N ILE A 865 0.58 68.59 34.97
CA ILE A 865 -0.80 68.91 34.59
C ILE A 865 -0.99 70.42 34.68
N GLN A 866 -1.48 71.03 33.61
CA GLN A 866 -1.83 72.45 33.55
C GLN A 866 -3.32 72.58 33.22
N SER A 867 -4.09 73.18 34.14
CA SER A 867 -5.53 73.41 33.93
C SER A 867 -5.81 74.87 33.60
N SER A 868 -6.60 75.09 32.55
CA SER A 868 -7.30 76.35 32.25
C SER A 868 -8.79 76.18 32.54
N GLU A 869 -9.60 77.25 32.48
CA GLU A 869 -11.04 77.18 32.77
C GLU A 869 -11.80 76.16 31.90
N LYS A 870 -11.33 75.87 30.68
CA LYS A 870 -12.03 74.97 29.74
C LYS A 870 -11.21 73.77 29.26
N ILE A 871 -9.89 73.77 29.46
CA ILE A 871 -9.01 72.71 28.94
C ILE A 871 -7.99 72.32 30.01
N THR A 872 -7.84 71.01 30.24
CA THR A 872 -6.79 70.42 31.07
C THR A 872 -5.74 69.76 30.16
N SER A 873 -4.49 70.25 30.20
CA SER A 873 -3.37 69.68 29.45
C SER A 873 -2.50 68.81 30.35
N ILE A 874 -2.25 67.57 29.94
CA ILE A 874 -1.48 66.57 30.68
C ILE A 874 -0.25 66.19 29.85
N ALA A 875 0.95 66.54 30.32
CA ALA A 875 2.18 66.10 29.67
C ALA A 875 2.48 64.62 29.98
N LEU A 876 2.56 63.79 28.94
CA LEU A 876 2.86 62.36 29.06
C LEU A 876 4.38 62.14 29.15
N PRO A 877 4.84 61.16 29.94
CA PRO A 877 6.27 60.84 30.05
C PRO A 877 6.80 60.18 28.77
N MET A 878 8.10 60.32 28.50
CA MET A 878 8.77 59.68 27.37
C MET A 878 8.69 58.15 27.49
N ALA A 879 8.22 57.48 26.44
CA ALA A 879 8.03 56.04 26.40
C ALA A 879 8.33 55.50 24.99
N PRO A 880 9.10 54.40 24.85
CA PRO A 880 9.30 53.75 23.56
C PRO A 880 7.99 53.25 22.94
N ALA A 881 8.01 52.94 21.64
CA ALA A 881 6.94 52.20 21.00
C ALA A 881 6.59 50.91 21.78
N TYR A 882 5.32 50.50 21.71
CA TYR A 882 4.75 49.30 22.33
C TYR A 882 4.81 49.23 23.87
N HIS A 883 4.87 50.37 24.55
CA HIS A 883 4.76 50.48 26.01
C HIS A 883 3.36 50.93 26.44
N VAL A 884 3.05 50.76 27.73
CA VAL A 884 1.78 51.19 28.34
C VAL A 884 2.05 52.22 29.43
N ILE A 885 1.34 53.34 29.41
CA ILE A 885 1.41 54.40 30.42
C ILE A 885 0.08 54.44 31.17
N GLU A 886 0.12 54.28 32.49
CA GLU A 886 -1.09 54.32 33.36
C GLU A 886 -1.00 55.44 34.40
N PHE A 887 -2.09 56.18 34.61
CA PHE A 887 -2.22 57.19 35.66
C PHE A 887 -3.68 57.45 36.07
N GLU A 888 -3.90 58.15 37.19
CA GLU A 888 -5.22 58.40 37.78
C GLU A 888 -5.50 59.90 37.95
N LEU A 889 -6.74 60.32 37.74
CA LEU A 889 -7.25 61.68 38.00
C LEU A 889 -8.59 61.62 38.73
N GLU A 890 -8.99 62.70 39.40
CA GLU A 890 -10.30 62.78 40.05
C GLU A 890 -11.28 63.59 39.20
N VAL A 891 -12.56 63.21 39.22
CA VAL A 891 -13.65 63.93 38.55
C VAL A 891 -14.78 64.14 39.52
N MET A 892 -15.45 65.28 39.41
CA MET A 892 -16.65 65.61 40.19
C MET A 892 -17.70 66.16 39.24
N TYR A 893 -18.96 65.77 39.40
CA TYR A 893 -20.08 66.37 38.67
C TYR A 893 -20.86 67.36 39.55
N LEU A 894 -21.02 68.59 39.05
CA LEU A 894 -21.73 69.72 39.64
C LEU A 894 -22.92 70.11 38.74
N PRO A 895 -24.18 69.82 39.12
CA PRO A 895 -25.34 70.20 38.32
C PRO A 895 -25.51 71.74 38.23
N SER A 896 -25.88 72.27 37.06
CA SER A 896 -26.14 73.71 36.85
C SER A 896 -27.60 73.97 36.39
N ALA A 897 -28.31 74.88 37.11
CA ALA A 897 -29.60 75.57 36.82
C ALA A 897 -30.82 74.79 36.22
N PRO A 898 -32.09 75.23 36.42
CA PRO A 898 -33.22 74.33 36.25
C PRO A 898 -33.62 74.07 34.78
N VAL A 899 -33.36 72.86 34.29
CA VAL A 899 -34.08 72.34 33.12
C VAL A 899 -35.51 71.99 33.54
N VAL A 900 -36.49 72.71 32.98
CA VAL A 900 -37.91 72.34 32.99
C VAL A 900 -38.05 71.21 31.97
N ALA A 901 -38.48 70.03 32.40
CA ALA A 901 -38.87 68.96 31.49
C ALA A 901 -40.16 69.38 30.77
N MET A 902 -40.02 70.14 29.69
CA MET A 902 -41.08 70.33 28.71
C MET A 902 -40.96 69.15 27.74
N GLU A 903 -41.79 68.13 27.95
CA GLU A 903 -42.07 67.12 26.93
C GLU A 903 -42.61 67.86 25.69
N ARG A 904 -41.75 68.08 24.70
CA ARG A 904 -42.15 68.26 23.31
C ARG A 904 -41.49 67.16 22.50
N GLU A 905 -42.30 66.13 22.25
CA GLU A 905 -42.12 65.25 21.10
C GLU A 905 -41.89 66.11 19.85
N ASN A 906 -40.79 65.87 19.15
CA ASN A 906 -40.70 66.16 17.73
C ASN A 906 -40.12 64.91 17.05
N LEU A 907 -40.99 64.32 16.25
CA LEU A 907 -40.76 63.19 15.36
C LEU A 907 -39.57 63.46 14.43
N ILE A 908 -38.84 62.40 14.08
CA ILE A 908 -38.71 61.90 12.69
C ILE A 908 -38.08 60.49 12.68
N ASN A 909 -38.84 59.57 12.08
CA ASN A 909 -38.51 58.28 11.44
C ASN A 909 -38.05 57.04 12.23
N LYS A 910 -39.05 56.17 12.46
CA LYS A 910 -39.17 54.76 12.03
C LYS A 910 -37.88 53.95 11.82
N ASP A 911 -37.74 52.85 12.59
CA ASP A 911 -38.18 51.54 12.08
C ASP A 911 -38.42 50.49 13.18
N LEU A 912 -39.35 49.59 12.87
CA LEU A 912 -39.96 48.57 13.73
C LEU A 912 -39.06 47.32 13.86
N HIS A 913 -38.84 46.81 15.07
CA HIS A 913 -39.57 45.64 15.60
C HIS A 913 -38.87 44.97 16.80
N ARG A 914 -39.68 44.76 17.85
CA ARG A 914 -39.72 43.62 18.80
C ARG A 914 -38.43 43.28 19.57
N LYS A 915 -38.47 43.57 20.87
CA LYS A 915 -38.58 42.51 21.91
C LYS A 915 -38.96 43.08 23.29
N SER A 916 -39.73 42.27 24.00
CA SER A 916 -39.95 42.22 25.45
C SER A 916 -40.76 43.32 26.13
N LYS A 917 -42.01 42.97 26.44
CA LYS A 917 -42.72 43.47 27.62
C LYS A 917 -41.99 42.99 28.86
N GLU A 918 -41.12 43.82 29.43
CA GLU A 918 -40.90 43.80 30.87
C GLU A 918 -41.67 44.97 31.46
N LYS A 919 -42.68 44.64 32.28
CA LYS A 919 -43.15 45.53 33.34
C LYS A 919 -41.95 45.78 34.25
N GLN A 920 -41.09 46.74 33.90
CA GLN A 920 -40.26 47.36 34.91
C GLN A 920 -41.23 48.10 35.82
N LYS A 921 -41.40 47.53 37.01
CA LYS A 921 -41.60 48.32 38.23
C LYS A 921 -40.79 49.60 38.05
N ALA A 922 -41.37 50.76 38.33
CA ALA A 922 -40.57 51.93 38.62
C ALA A 922 -39.78 51.62 39.90
N ASP A 923 -38.73 50.80 39.73
CA ASP A 923 -37.78 50.44 40.74
C ASP A 923 -37.02 51.71 41.08
N ASN A 924 -36.75 51.84 42.37
CA ASN A 924 -35.93 52.86 43.01
C ASN A 924 -34.52 52.93 42.39
N CYS A 925 -34.37 53.40 41.15
CA CYS A 925 -33.10 53.57 40.46
C CYS A 925 -32.60 55.01 40.65
N MET A 926 -31.29 55.19 40.85
CA MET A 926 -30.68 56.51 40.90
C MET A 926 -30.84 57.21 39.54
N ALA A 927 -31.20 58.49 39.53
CA ALA A 927 -31.20 59.28 38.31
C ALA A 927 -29.75 59.47 37.84
N THR A 928 -29.47 59.20 36.56
CA THR A 928 -28.13 59.28 35.99
C THR A 928 -27.99 60.44 35.01
N VAL A 929 -26.77 60.99 34.89
CA VAL A 929 -26.40 62.05 33.95
C VAL A 929 -25.11 61.68 33.25
N ASP A 930 -25.12 61.66 31.92
CA ASP A 930 -23.92 61.41 31.11
C ASP A 930 -23.20 62.74 30.80
N GLN A 931 -21.91 62.80 31.12
CA GLN A 931 -21.03 63.89 30.73
C GLN A 931 -20.03 63.39 29.69
N LYS A 932 -19.97 64.09 28.54
CA LYS A 932 -19.03 63.77 27.47
C LYS A 932 -17.76 64.59 27.62
N VAL A 933 -16.62 63.92 27.65
CA VAL A 933 -15.28 64.52 27.67
C VAL A 933 -14.63 64.29 26.32
N THR A 934 -14.13 65.36 25.71
CA THR A 934 -13.38 65.29 24.45
C THR A 934 -11.89 65.35 24.78
N ILE A 935 -11.11 64.42 24.23
CA ILE A 935 -9.67 64.28 24.51
C ILE A 935 -8.89 64.32 23.19
N ASP A 936 -8.06 65.33 23.02
CA ASP A 936 -7.11 65.41 21.91
C ASP A 936 -5.82 64.65 22.26
N CYS A 937 -5.46 63.70 21.39
CA CYS A 937 -4.31 62.83 21.56
C CYS A 937 -3.19 63.24 20.58
N PRO A 938 -1.91 63.22 21.00
CA PRO A 938 -0.79 63.70 20.18
C PRO A 938 -0.52 62.84 18.92
N TRP A 939 -1.06 61.62 18.88
CA TRP A 939 -0.94 60.69 17.76
C TRP A 939 -2.18 60.66 16.84
N SER A 940 -3.21 61.47 17.10
CA SER A 940 -4.46 61.48 16.33
C SER A 940 -4.86 62.90 15.94
N VAL A 941 -5.31 63.08 14.69
CA VAL A 941 -5.97 64.32 14.23
C VAL A 941 -7.44 64.40 14.64
N TYR A 942 -8.00 63.30 15.15
CA TYR A 942 -9.38 63.24 15.65
C TYR A 942 -9.40 63.16 17.17
N SER A 943 -10.29 63.95 17.78
CA SER A 943 -10.53 63.93 19.21
C SER A 943 -11.27 62.65 19.64
N THR A 944 -10.86 62.06 20.75
CA THR A 944 -11.52 60.89 21.35
C THR A 944 -12.63 61.37 22.30
N ILE A 945 -13.87 60.90 22.11
CA ILE A 945 -15.00 61.27 22.97
C ILE A 945 -15.30 60.11 23.94
N ILE A 946 -15.33 60.42 25.24
CA ILE A 946 -15.60 59.46 26.31
C ILE A 946 -16.80 59.95 27.11
N ALA A 947 -17.74 59.06 27.42
CA ALA A 947 -18.90 59.38 28.26
C ALA A 947 -18.70 58.84 29.68
N LEU A 948 -18.85 59.71 30.68
CA LEU A 948 -18.83 59.37 32.10
C LEU A 948 -20.24 59.55 32.68
N THR A 949 -20.81 58.49 33.25
CA THR A 949 -22.17 58.47 33.79
C THR A 949 -22.16 58.71 35.30
N PHE A 950 -22.79 59.79 35.75
CA PHE A 950 -22.90 60.17 37.17
C PHE A 950 -24.31 59.91 37.72
N SER A 951 -24.44 59.26 38.88
CA SER A 951 -25.70 58.93 39.55
C SER A 951 -25.98 59.91 40.70
N ILE A 952 -27.22 60.39 40.81
CA ILE A 952 -27.65 61.30 41.89
C ILE A 952 -27.93 60.49 43.17
N PRO A 953 -27.22 60.75 44.28
CA PRO A 953 -27.23 59.87 45.46
C PRO A 953 -28.49 59.99 46.34
N PHE A 954 -29.28 61.07 46.24
CA PHE A 954 -30.45 61.30 47.11
C PHE A 954 -31.75 61.44 46.32
N ASN A 955 -32.83 60.93 46.88
CA ASN A 955 -34.20 61.11 46.42
C ASN A 955 -35.03 61.79 47.51
N ALA A 956 -35.70 62.90 47.21
CA ALA A 956 -36.48 63.66 48.18
C ALA A 956 -37.98 63.65 47.83
N LYS A 957 -38.84 63.52 48.83
CA LYS A 957 -40.32 63.58 48.68
C LYS A 957 -40.90 64.46 49.77
N HIS A 958 -42.03 65.11 49.53
CA HIS A 958 -42.74 65.84 50.58
C HIS A 958 -44.15 65.31 50.82
N SER A 959 -44.67 65.58 52.00
CA SER A 959 -46.03 65.25 52.42
C SER A 959 -46.56 66.29 53.38
N LEU A 960 -47.83 66.65 53.27
CA LEU A 960 -48.51 67.53 54.20
C LEU A 960 -49.30 66.72 55.23
N LEU A 961 -48.92 66.82 56.51
CA LEU A 961 -49.55 66.15 57.64
C LEU A 961 -50.48 67.12 58.39
N SER A 962 -51.56 66.61 58.98
CA SER A 962 -52.52 67.42 59.75
C SER A 962 -52.84 66.75 61.09
N ALA A 963 -52.83 67.51 62.18
CA ALA A 963 -53.30 67.07 63.49
C ALA A 963 -54.26 68.12 64.08
N GLY A 964 -55.57 67.86 63.98
CA GLY A 964 -56.60 68.84 64.32
C GLY A 964 -56.51 70.08 63.43
N LYS A 965 -56.29 71.26 64.05
CA LYS A 965 -56.10 72.53 63.33
C LYS A 965 -54.65 72.80 62.91
N ARG A 966 -53.68 71.98 63.36
CA ARG A 966 -52.25 72.18 63.05
C ARG A 966 -51.87 71.44 61.77
N LYS A 967 -51.01 72.08 60.96
CA LYS A 967 -50.49 71.52 59.70
C LYS A 967 -48.97 71.37 59.83
N TYR A 968 -48.42 70.32 59.23
CA TYR A 968 -46.99 70.06 59.22
C TYR A 968 -46.51 69.68 57.82
N VAL A 969 -45.38 70.24 57.37
CA VAL A 969 -44.68 69.76 56.17
C VAL A 969 -43.67 68.71 56.59
N GLN A 970 -43.75 67.53 56.00
CA GLN A 970 -42.75 66.48 56.13
C GLN A 970 -41.98 66.36 54.81
N VAL A 971 -40.66 66.39 54.87
CA VAL A 971 -39.77 66.08 53.74
C VAL A 971 -38.99 64.80 54.07
N CYS A 972 -39.14 63.79 53.23
CA CYS A 972 -38.43 62.52 53.29
C CYS A 972 -37.24 62.56 52.33
N VAL A 973 -36.02 62.45 52.85
CA VAL A 973 -34.80 62.25 52.05
C VAL A 973 -34.41 60.79 52.13
N GLN A 974 -34.29 60.12 51.00
CA GLN A 974 -33.83 58.75 50.89
C GLN A 974 -32.45 58.71 50.23
N ASN A 975 -31.49 58.05 50.88
CA ASN A 975 -30.19 57.76 50.28
C ASN A 975 -30.33 56.57 49.33
N MET A 976 -30.06 56.79 48.05
CA MET A 976 -30.21 55.80 46.98
C MET A 976 -28.89 55.09 46.64
N SER A 977 -27.78 55.55 47.21
CA SER A 977 -26.44 55.01 46.98
C SER A 977 -26.01 53.99 48.04
N GLU A 978 -24.87 53.34 47.84
CA GLU A 978 -24.25 52.46 48.83
C GLU A 978 -23.42 53.20 49.89
N LEU A 979 -23.06 54.47 49.65
CA LEU A 979 -22.29 55.28 50.60
C LEU A 979 -23.17 55.76 51.74
N CYS A 980 -22.57 55.96 52.92
CA CYS A 980 -23.22 56.61 54.05
C CYS A 980 -22.86 58.09 54.05
N PHE A 981 -23.84 58.95 54.31
CA PHE A 981 -23.65 60.41 54.32
C PHE A 981 -24.02 61.01 55.66
N GLU A 982 -23.26 62.01 56.09
CA GLU A 982 -23.66 62.91 57.16
C GLU A 982 -24.38 64.12 56.54
N LEU A 983 -25.61 64.37 56.99
CA LEU A 983 -26.44 65.49 56.55
C LEU A 983 -26.38 66.60 57.59
N SER A 984 -26.09 67.83 57.17
CA SER A 984 -26.00 69.01 58.03
C SER A 984 -26.77 70.20 57.46
N GLU A 985 -27.03 71.21 58.30
CA GLU A 985 -27.63 72.49 57.88
C GLU A 985 -29.01 72.36 57.18
N ASN A 986 -29.83 71.40 57.63
CA ASN A 986 -31.17 71.20 57.07
C ASN A 986 -32.07 72.42 57.31
N ASN A 987 -32.65 72.98 56.25
CA ASN A 987 -33.52 74.16 56.35
C ASN A 987 -34.66 74.09 55.34
N LEU A 988 -35.85 74.53 55.75
CA LEU A 988 -37.02 74.67 54.88
C LEU A 988 -37.36 76.16 54.76
N LYS A 989 -37.14 76.73 53.58
CA LYS A 989 -37.48 78.11 53.26
C LYS A 989 -38.76 78.17 52.45
N ASN A 990 -39.57 79.20 52.68
CA ASN A 990 -40.65 79.57 51.77
C ASN A 990 -40.07 80.53 50.73
N SER A 991 -40.24 80.25 49.44
CA SER A 991 -39.79 81.16 48.38
C SER A 991 -40.71 82.38 48.21
N GLY A 992 -41.95 82.32 48.72
CA GLY A 992 -42.84 83.48 48.85
C GLY A 992 -42.62 84.20 50.19
N ASN A 993 -42.27 85.49 50.16
CA ASN A 993 -42.02 86.32 51.35
C ASN A 993 -43.31 86.62 52.16
N TYR A 994 -43.93 85.61 52.77
CA TYR A 994 -45.10 85.78 53.64
C TYR A 994 -44.65 85.94 55.11
N THR A 995 -44.70 87.17 55.64
CA THR A 995 -44.25 87.49 57.01
C THR A 995 -45.11 86.84 58.10
N ASP A 996 -46.34 86.47 57.76
CA ASP A 996 -47.34 85.95 58.71
C ASP A 996 -47.31 84.41 58.83
N LEU A 997 -46.45 83.73 58.07
CA LEU A 997 -46.22 82.27 58.13
C LEU A 997 -44.87 81.97 58.80
N GLN A 998 -44.91 81.18 59.87
CA GLN A 998 -43.72 80.66 60.54
C GLN A 998 -43.62 79.14 60.33
N LEU A 999 -42.51 78.70 59.73
CA LEU A 999 -42.14 77.28 59.62
C LEU A 999 -41.28 76.92 60.82
N VAL A 1000 -41.88 76.29 61.83
CA VAL A 1000 -41.17 75.90 63.06
C VAL A 1000 -40.63 74.48 62.90
N PRO A 1001 -39.30 74.27 62.86
CA PRO A 1001 -38.73 72.93 62.79
C PRO A 1001 -39.09 72.14 64.06
N LEU A 1002 -39.50 70.89 63.88
CA LEU A 1002 -39.74 69.94 64.98
C LEU A 1002 -38.59 68.95 65.15
N ASN A 1003 -37.60 68.97 64.26
CA ASN A 1003 -36.45 68.09 64.32
C ASN A 1003 -35.49 68.54 65.42
N SER A 1004 -34.99 67.60 66.22
CA SER A 1004 -34.21 67.88 67.44
C SER A 1004 -32.69 67.97 67.20
N GLU A 1005 -32.19 67.49 66.06
CA GLU A 1005 -30.75 67.37 65.78
C GLU A 1005 -30.34 68.15 64.53
N SER A 1006 -29.21 68.87 64.61
CA SER A 1006 -28.65 69.69 63.52
C SER A 1006 -27.83 68.89 62.49
N GLN A 1007 -27.39 67.68 62.87
CA GLN A 1007 -26.63 66.75 62.05
C GLN A 1007 -27.29 65.37 62.11
N GLN A 1008 -27.45 64.71 60.96
CA GLN A 1008 -28.09 63.40 60.88
C GLN A 1008 -27.33 62.49 59.91
N LEU A 1009 -27.05 61.27 60.36
CA LEU A 1009 -26.39 60.25 59.57
C LEU A 1009 -27.43 59.45 58.76
N ILE A 1010 -27.27 59.39 57.43
CA ILE A 1010 -28.13 58.59 56.54
C ILE A 1010 -27.33 57.43 55.93
N TYR A 1011 -27.68 56.21 56.34
CA TYR A 1011 -27.08 54.99 55.78
C TYR A 1011 -27.69 54.65 54.41
N SER A 1012 -27.06 53.74 53.67
CA SER A 1012 -27.55 53.28 52.37
C SER A 1012 -29.02 52.83 52.44
N LYS A 1013 -29.83 53.25 51.46
CA LYS A 1013 -31.27 52.94 51.31
C LYS A 1013 -32.16 53.44 52.44
N GLN A 1014 -31.61 54.11 53.45
CA GLN A 1014 -32.36 54.66 54.56
C GLN A 1014 -33.09 55.93 54.14
N SER A 1015 -34.24 56.18 54.77
CA SER A 1015 -35.00 57.42 54.65
C SER A 1015 -34.97 58.19 55.97
N VAL A 1016 -34.74 59.49 55.87
CA VAL A 1016 -34.77 60.45 56.98
C VAL A 1016 -35.91 61.42 56.74
N PHE A 1017 -36.71 61.65 57.76
CA PHE A 1017 -37.91 62.49 57.68
C PHE A 1017 -37.71 63.75 58.50
N PHE A 1018 -37.77 64.88 57.83
CA PHE A 1018 -37.70 66.20 58.45
C PHE A 1018 -39.10 66.81 58.51
N VAL A 1019 -39.52 67.32 59.67
CA VAL A 1019 -40.88 67.84 59.88
C VAL A 1019 -40.86 69.28 60.39
N TRP A 1020 -41.69 70.14 59.81
CA TRP A 1020 -41.92 71.53 60.24
C TRP A 1020 -43.40 71.77 60.52
N GLU A 1021 -43.72 72.40 61.65
CA GLU A 1021 -45.07 72.90 61.96
C GLU A 1021 -45.30 74.24 61.24
N LEU A 1022 -46.40 74.34 60.49
CA LEU A 1022 -46.85 75.60 59.91
C LEU A 1022 -47.69 76.34 60.96
N LYS A 1023 -47.22 77.50 61.41
CA LYS A 1023 -47.98 78.44 62.25
C LYS A 1023 -48.27 79.70 61.46
N TRP A 1024 -49.51 80.18 61.52
CA TRP A 1024 -49.90 81.42 60.84
C TRP A 1024 -50.89 82.23 61.68
N MET A 1025 -50.83 83.56 61.55
CA MET A 1025 -51.68 84.48 62.32
C MET A 1025 -52.88 85.06 61.54
N LYS A 1026 -52.93 84.91 60.20
CA LYS A 1026 -54.03 85.36 59.31
C LYS A 1026 -54.29 84.34 58.18
N GLU A 1027 -55.41 84.45 57.46
CA GLU A 1027 -55.71 83.58 56.30
C GLU A 1027 -54.61 83.66 55.23
N LEU A 1028 -54.03 82.51 54.86
CA LEU A 1028 -52.95 82.34 53.87
C LEU A 1028 -53.49 82.00 52.47
N PRO A 1029 -52.69 82.22 51.39
CA PRO A 1029 -53.04 81.81 50.02
C PRO A 1029 -53.17 80.28 49.85
N PRO A 1030 -53.86 79.81 48.79
CA PRO A 1030 -54.15 78.39 48.59
C PRO A 1030 -52.92 77.52 48.23
N SER A 1031 -51.78 78.09 47.84
CA SER A 1031 -50.55 77.34 47.56
C SER A 1031 -49.31 77.95 48.20
N LEU A 1032 -48.35 77.08 48.58
CA LEU A 1032 -47.10 77.43 49.23
C LEU A 1032 -45.91 76.82 48.46
N GLN A 1033 -44.95 77.63 48.04
CA GLN A 1033 -43.72 77.13 47.43
C GLN A 1033 -42.62 76.97 48.48
N CYS A 1034 -42.12 75.75 48.63
CA CYS A 1034 -41.11 75.37 49.61
C CYS A 1034 -39.80 75.02 48.92
N GLN A 1035 -38.70 75.45 49.52
CA GLN A 1035 -37.35 75.03 49.17
C GLN A 1035 -36.71 74.38 50.40
N PHE A 1036 -36.50 73.07 50.34
CA PHE A 1036 -35.77 72.32 51.34
C PHE A 1036 -34.31 72.19 50.93
N LEU A 1037 -33.36 72.43 51.83
CA LEU A 1037 -31.93 72.33 51.54
C LEU A 1037 -31.18 71.65 52.68
N PHE A 1038 -30.14 70.88 52.34
CA PHE A 1038 -29.20 70.29 53.30
C PHE A 1038 -27.80 70.11 52.68
N SER A 1039 -26.77 70.26 53.49
CA SER A 1039 -25.38 69.95 53.14
C SER A 1039 -25.10 68.47 53.41
N PHE A 1040 -24.24 67.82 52.60
CA PHE A 1040 -23.92 66.40 52.75
C PHE A 1040 -22.43 66.12 52.56
N CYS A 1041 -21.87 65.19 53.32
CA CYS A 1041 -20.52 64.67 53.12
C CYS A 1041 -20.46 63.14 53.31
N PRO A 1042 -19.62 62.40 52.54
CA PRO A 1042 -19.44 60.97 52.75
C PRO A 1042 -18.62 60.71 54.02
N VAL A 1043 -19.07 59.75 54.83
CA VAL A 1043 -18.46 59.41 56.14
C VAL A 1043 -17.03 58.86 56.02
N THR A 1044 -16.67 58.32 54.85
CA THR A 1044 -15.38 57.67 54.59
C THR A 1044 -14.28 58.61 54.08
N SER A 1045 -14.55 59.92 53.99
CA SER A 1045 -13.59 60.91 53.47
C SER A 1045 -12.82 61.54 54.61
N GLU A 1046 -11.57 61.12 54.83
CA GLU A 1046 -10.63 61.85 55.70
C GLU A 1046 -10.44 63.28 55.17
N GLU A 1047 -10.62 64.26 56.07
CA GLU A 1047 -10.43 65.71 55.93
C GLU A 1047 -9.95 66.23 54.56
N GLN A 1048 -10.90 66.56 53.68
CA GLN A 1048 -10.67 67.53 52.60
C GLN A 1048 -11.78 68.58 52.60
N SER A 1049 -11.37 69.81 52.89
CA SER A 1049 -12.21 71.01 52.97
C SER A 1049 -12.66 71.49 51.60
N PHE A 1050 -13.48 70.69 50.91
CA PHE A 1050 -14.22 71.17 49.75
C PHE A 1050 -15.60 71.65 50.22
N SER A 1051 -15.94 72.89 49.87
CA SER A 1051 -17.29 73.45 50.05
C SER A 1051 -18.25 72.70 49.12
N LEU A 1052 -18.81 71.58 49.60
CA LEU A 1052 -19.84 70.84 48.88
C LEU A 1052 -21.11 71.70 48.81
N LYS A 1053 -21.66 71.84 47.61
CA LYS A 1053 -22.91 72.58 47.42
C LYS A 1053 -24.07 71.83 48.07
N PRO A 1054 -24.99 72.50 48.78
CA PRO A 1054 -26.09 71.84 49.46
C PRO A 1054 -27.05 71.20 48.45
N PHE A 1055 -27.55 70.01 48.75
CA PHE A 1055 -28.69 69.44 48.06
C PHE A 1055 -29.92 70.30 48.29
N ILE A 1056 -30.66 70.63 47.23
CA ILE A 1056 -31.87 71.44 47.31
C ILE A 1056 -33.04 70.68 46.70
N TYR A 1057 -34.21 70.84 47.30
CA TYR A 1057 -35.44 70.18 46.92
C TYR A 1057 -36.56 71.20 46.92
N GLU A 1058 -36.98 71.60 45.72
CA GLU A 1058 -38.07 72.56 45.53
C GLU A 1058 -39.38 71.82 45.26
N PHE A 1059 -40.44 72.25 45.96
CA PHE A 1059 -41.77 71.68 45.82
C PHE A 1059 -42.87 72.69 46.15
N GLN A 1060 -44.09 72.42 45.69
CA GLN A 1060 -45.26 73.26 45.93
C GLN A 1060 -46.33 72.48 46.69
N VAL A 1061 -46.87 73.07 47.76
CA VAL A 1061 -47.94 72.51 48.60
C VAL A 1061 -49.24 73.27 48.29
N GLU A 1062 -50.28 72.57 47.86
CA GLU A 1062 -51.57 73.19 47.47
C GLU A 1062 -52.73 72.81 48.41
N ASN A 1063 -53.70 73.72 48.57
CA ASN A 1063 -54.98 73.59 49.27
C ASN A 1063 -54.91 73.01 50.69
N PHE A 1064 -54.02 73.54 51.54
CA PHE A 1064 -53.75 73.00 52.88
C PHE A 1064 -54.84 73.26 53.96
N PHE A 1065 -55.95 73.94 53.63
CA PHE A 1065 -57.04 74.30 54.59
C PHE A 1065 -58.09 73.22 54.85
N LEU A 1066 -58.22 72.20 54.00
CA LEU A 1066 -59.26 71.16 54.13
C LEU A 1066 -58.85 70.06 55.15
N LEU A 1067 -59.84 69.46 55.83
CA LEU A 1067 -59.68 68.46 56.90
C LEU A 1067 -59.48 67.02 56.39
N THR A 1068 -59.25 66.83 55.09
CA THR A 1068 -59.03 65.52 54.45
C THR A 1068 -57.57 65.31 54.01
N THR A 1069 -57.15 64.06 54.13
CA THR A 1069 -55.81 63.45 54.06
C THR A 1069 -54.99 63.64 52.77
N ALA A 1070 -53.67 63.81 52.98
CA ALA A 1070 -52.49 63.50 52.14
C ALA A 1070 -52.51 63.84 50.63
N VAL A 1071 -51.88 64.95 50.26
CA VAL A 1071 -51.31 65.16 48.91
C VAL A 1071 -49.83 64.76 48.97
N THR A 1072 -49.43 63.73 48.21
CA THR A 1072 -48.03 63.31 48.04
C THR A 1072 -47.52 63.74 46.67
N GLY A 1073 -46.57 64.67 46.63
CA GLY A 1073 -45.85 65.06 45.41
C GLY A 1073 -44.44 64.47 45.39
N GLN A 1074 -44.01 63.97 44.24
CA GLN A 1074 -42.68 63.42 44.02
C GLN A 1074 -41.93 64.30 43.01
N SER A 1075 -40.76 64.82 43.38
CA SER A 1075 -39.86 65.54 42.47
C SER A 1075 -38.41 65.16 42.80
N VAL A 1076 -37.50 65.28 41.85
CA VAL A 1076 -36.07 65.06 42.09
C VAL A 1076 -35.45 66.41 42.42
N GLY A 1077 -34.88 66.55 43.62
CA GLY A 1077 -34.22 67.78 44.06
C GLY A 1077 -32.97 68.11 43.24
N LYS A 1078 -32.66 69.40 43.10
CA LYS A 1078 -31.49 69.96 42.41
C LYS A 1078 -30.55 70.58 43.44
N VAL A 1079 -29.24 70.44 43.32
CA VAL A 1079 -28.26 71.22 44.10
C VAL A 1079 -28.15 72.61 43.45
N LEU A 1080 -28.48 73.74 44.13
CA LEU A 1080 -28.19 75.09 43.57
C LEU A 1080 -26.77 75.54 43.95
N GLY A 1081 -26.27 76.47 43.13
CA GLY A 1081 -24.89 76.91 43.03
C GLY A 1081 -24.22 77.35 44.33
#